data_AF-A0A954GRF5-F1
#
_entry.id   AF-A0A954GRF5-F1
#
_cell.length_a   1.000
_cell.length_b   1.000
_cell.length_c   1.000
_cell.angle_alpha   90.00
_cell.angle_beta   90.00
_cell.angle_gamma   90.00
#
_symmetry.space_group_name_H-M   'P 1'
#
loop_
_entity.id
_entity.type
_entity.pdbx_description
1 polymer ?
#
loop_
_entity_poly.entity_id
_entity_poly.type
_entity_poly.pdbx_seq_one_letter_code
_entity_poly.pdbx_strand_id
1 'polypeptide(L)'
;MRTFGPFGAFSRLGKSFSVWLASLLKGRQRRLSMVAQRRRQRLSGAWHQAQSESLEDRTLLAAVLGATLDDQIAGTVQAGDGITYLATINNTGNMNATTVSLSNPLDPNSNFVPGSTKIGVAAFSDSYNVIGNTPRTLNAASGLLANDIDIDTGGAFTVTGVTDIGGTAANGVLAVNADGSFTYTPATGTNGSDIFRYNVLDSDGLVSTGQVTFNVTSMVWFVDNSAPGGGDGSFNNPFNSLAPLNGAGGAADVDAAGDTIFVYETGTNYTGGFELENNQQLIGDGYAFTLFDLVIGNGTEAPSLTSASGNNVTLASNNNVRGLDLVSTGGTALAGTNFGSANITNMFVNATNATAINLNNGTGTFSFVNVNANGGTNGIVLNAVNATSFAVTGDNSTSTQGGNDSGGVIQNMTGDGVVITNSNNITLQNMTIGDPAATAASGPTATAGIGGDGIHATTVTNLTLNNVTIAETGDDGVDGTSVTNFVMNDSMILNAGNGDEETAVFFSELRGDNFIRRSLFDAFHESGVEVQNAAGSVDLTIDNTTFQDNKGSTFGSQAILLIATGSANMVAKVTGTAGAGTQSIFDDVKLNAIHAISEGTSSDIQLTVENTRILETGAGDAMIIMNTDNAGSGNITVTNSYFTDDTPNVFPFAPAALIVKNDSSGLLEATITNNNADGVQLLLLNHDDLGSGGPANGTTRALISNNIVDVRSEGSIGIDIIASETGPTGTAPDLSLTITNNTVTLPDNVFFFVSGLRINATNNARVNAQITGNTFESDATGSGGSGIELQQLNSSVVNLAAPFGGGNAAAADAFLAAQNPASESPGFIVGTFGVGAPVAPTATTMPSPLVVAPPVQDPVDIGPFAP
;
A
#
# COMPACT_ATOMS: atom_id res chain seq x y z
N MET A 1 53.37 -48.07 -8.42
CA MET A 1 53.61 -49.22 -7.52
C MET A 1 53.88 -48.66 -6.13
N ARG A 2 53.21 -48.95 -5.02
CA ARG A 2 52.08 -49.81 -4.65
C ARG A 2 51.32 -49.07 -3.52
N THR A 3 50.02 -49.28 -3.48
CA THR A 3 49.02 -48.83 -2.51
C THR A 3 49.17 -49.49 -1.14
N PHE A 4 48.88 -48.74 -0.05
CA PHE A 4 48.02 -49.12 1.09
C PHE A 4 47.74 -47.87 1.96
N GLY A 5 46.46 -47.63 2.28
CA GLY A 5 45.95 -46.44 2.98
C GLY A 5 45.94 -46.56 4.52
N PRO A 6 44.97 -45.94 5.21
CA PRO A 6 45.13 -44.66 5.91
C PRO A 6 44.90 -44.79 7.44
N PHE A 7 44.89 -43.66 8.14
CA PHE A 7 44.65 -43.43 9.58
C PHE A 7 45.86 -43.44 10.52
N GLY A 8 46.09 -42.28 11.17
CA GLY A 8 46.82 -42.28 12.44
C GLY A 8 47.56 -41.02 12.89
N ALA A 9 47.35 -39.82 12.33
CA ALA A 9 48.15 -38.66 12.77
C ALA A 9 47.44 -37.30 12.89
N PHE A 10 46.09 -37.25 12.87
CA PHE A 10 45.33 -36.04 13.24
C PHE A 10 44.52 -36.19 14.55
N SER A 11 44.80 -37.22 15.37
CA SER A 11 44.05 -37.47 16.62
C SER A 11 44.79 -37.08 17.90
N ARG A 12 46.03 -36.57 17.83
CA ARG A 12 46.83 -36.22 19.03
C ARG A 12 46.91 -34.73 19.37
N LEU A 13 46.72 -33.81 18.42
CA LEU A 13 46.47 -32.39 18.73
C LEU A 13 44.98 -32.12 19.08
N GLY A 14 44.06 -32.86 18.49
CA GLY A 14 42.63 -32.79 18.84
C GLY A 14 42.33 -33.31 20.24
N LYS A 15 43.01 -34.38 20.71
CA LYS A 15 42.78 -34.95 22.05
C LYS A 15 43.33 -34.07 23.17
N SER A 16 44.49 -33.43 23.00
CA SER A 16 45.05 -32.55 24.04
C SER A 16 44.26 -31.24 24.17
N PHE A 17 43.77 -30.68 23.05
CA PHE A 17 42.90 -29.51 23.07
C PHE A 17 41.51 -29.87 23.61
N SER A 18 40.97 -31.04 23.27
CA SER A 18 39.69 -31.52 23.80
C SER A 18 39.76 -31.86 25.29
N VAL A 19 40.88 -32.38 25.79
CA VAL A 19 41.08 -32.66 27.23
C VAL A 19 41.30 -31.36 28.01
N TRP A 20 42.01 -30.38 27.44
CA TRP A 20 42.16 -29.05 28.04
C TRP A 20 40.83 -28.28 28.07
N LEU A 21 40.10 -28.26 26.95
CA LEU A 21 38.78 -27.64 26.86
C LEU A 21 37.74 -28.38 27.73
N ALA A 22 37.77 -29.71 27.79
CA ALA A 22 36.92 -30.50 28.70
C ALA A 22 37.30 -30.33 30.18
N SER A 23 38.57 -30.07 30.51
CA SER A 23 39.00 -29.71 31.87
C SER A 23 38.55 -28.30 32.24
N LEU A 24 38.63 -27.35 31.30
CA LEU A 24 38.12 -25.98 31.48
C LEU A 24 36.58 -25.97 31.62
N LEU A 25 35.89 -26.77 30.80
CA LEU A 25 34.44 -26.97 30.85
C LEU A 25 34.01 -27.73 32.10
N LYS A 26 34.73 -28.76 32.55
CA LYS A 26 34.47 -29.45 33.84
C LYS A 26 34.77 -28.56 35.03
N GLY A 27 35.78 -27.70 34.96
CA GLY A 27 36.09 -26.68 35.96
C GLY A 27 35.01 -25.59 36.03
N ARG A 28 34.54 -25.11 34.88
CA ARG A 28 33.38 -24.20 34.78
C ARG A 28 32.09 -24.87 35.22
N GLN A 29 31.83 -26.13 34.87
CA GLN A 29 30.65 -26.89 35.29
C GLN A 29 30.67 -27.21 36.78
N ARG A 30 31.83 -27.52 37.39
CA ARG A 30 31.95 -27.68 38.86
C ARG A 30 31.85 -26.35 39.59
N ARG A 31 32.35 -25.25 39.03
CA ARG A 31 32.12 -23.90 39.59
C ARG A 31 30.67 -23.45 39.43
N LEU A 32 30.04 -23.73 38.30
CA LEU A 32 28.61 -23.48 38.07
C LEU A 32 27.74 -24.39 38.92
N SER A 33 28.13 -25.65 39.17
CA SER A 33 27.39 -26.55 40.06
C SER A 33 27.58 -26.19 41.53
N MET A 34 28.78 -25.75 41.96
CA MET A 34 28.98 -25.20 43.30
C MET A 34 28.30 -23.84 43.48
N VAL A 35 28.28 -22.98 42.46
CA VAL A 35 27.52 -21.72 42.47
C VAL A 35 26.03 -22.03 42.47
N ALA A 36 25.55 -23.00 41.70
CA ALA A 36 24.14 -23.43 41.70
C ALA A 36 23.75 -24.20 42.97
N GLN A 37 24.69 -24.87 43.65
CA GLN A 37 24.46 -25.56 44.92
C GLN A 37 24.53 -24.58 46.10
N ARG A 38 25.39 -23.56 46.04
CA ARG A 38 25.38 -22.41 46.97
C ARG A 38 24.18 -21.50 46.72
N ARG A 39 23.73 -21.33 45.48
CA ARG A 39 22.51 -20.62 45.11
C ARG A 39 21.28 -21.44 45.51
N ARG A 40 21.30 -22.77 45.40
CA ARG A 40 20.26 -23.66 45.96
C ARG A 40 20.25 -23.73 47.48
N GLN A 41 21.39 -23.66 48.17
CA GLN A 41 21.45 -23.57 49.64
C GLN A 41 21.08 -22.17 50.15
N ARG A 42 21.40 -21.10 49.40
CA ARG A 42 20.90 -19.74 49.66
C ARG A 42 19.42 -19.61 49.35
N LEU A 43 18.92 -20.26 48.30
CA LEU A 43 17.50 -20.31 47.96
C LEU A 43 16.75 -21.22 48.93
N SER A 44 17.29 -22.36 49.39
CA SER A 44 16.60 -23.19 50.40
C SER A 44 16.64 -22.55 51.79
N GLY A 45 17.72 -21.83 52.12
CA GLY A 45 17.79 -20.97 53.31
C GLY A 45 16.78 -19.81 53.22
N ALA A 46 16.69 -19.15 52.07
CA ALA A 46 15.71 -18.09 51.83
C ALA A 46 14.27 -18.62 51.71
N TRP A 47 14.04 -19.85 51.26
CA TRP A 47 12.71 -20.47 51.21
C TRP A 47 12.27 -21.00 52.58
N HIS A 48 13.19 -21.49 53.43
CA HIS A 48 12.86 -21.85 54.82
C HIS A 48 12.78 -20.62 55.72
N GLN A 49 13.52 -19.54 55.43
CA GLN A 49 13.36 -18.27 56.09
C GLN A 49 12.10 -17.54 55.62
N ALA A 50 11.76 -17.56 54.32
CA ALA A 50 10.49 -17.03 53.82
C ALA A 50 9.27 -17.87 54.24
N GLN A 51 9.38 -19.20 54.40
CA GLN A 51 8.31 -20.00 55.01
C GLN A 51 8.23 -19.83 56.52
N SER A 52 9.33 -19.58 57.23
CA SER A 52 9.33 -19.26 58.66
C SER A 52 8.77 -17.86 58.92
N GLU A 53 9.14 -16.87 58.10
CA GLU A 53 8.62 -15.50 58.15
C GLU A 53 7.14 -15.45 57.68
N SER A 54 6.73 -16.31 56.72
CA SER A 54 5.33 -16.47 56.30
C SER A 54 4.46 -17.34 57.25
N LEU A 55 5.07 -18.14 58.14
CA LEU A 55 4.33 -18.92 59.14
C LEU A 55 4.24 -18.21 60.49
N GLU A 56 5.16 -17.30 60.80
CA GLU A 56 5.03 -16.36 61.92
C GLU A 56 4.11 -15.18 61.58
N ASP A 57 3.98 -14.80 60.30
CA ASP A 57 2.94 -13.90 59.79
C ASP A 57 1.65 -14.65 59.39
N ARG A 58 1.16 -15.50 60.30
CA ARG A 58 -0.26 -15.92 60.31
C ARG A 58 -1.06 -15.14 61.35
N THR A 59 -0.67 -13.89 61.59
CA THR A 59 -1.49 -12.95 62.33
C THR A 59 -2.60 -12.43 61.43
N LEU A 60 -3.73 -13.16 61.46
CA LEU A 60 -5.06 -12.76 60.99
C LEU A 60 -5.12 -11.96 59.68
N LEU A 61 -5.50 -12.64 58.61
CA LEU A 61 -6.28 -12.05 57.51
C LEU A 61 -7.63 -11.55 58.05
N ALA A 62 -7.62 -10.56 58.92
CA ALA A 62 -8.80 -9.90 59.45
C ALA A 62 -8.51 -8.41 59.55
N ALA A 63 -9.53 -7.59 59.36
CA ALA A 63 -9.42 -6.19 59.75
C ALA A 63 -9.24 -6.09 61.27
N VAL A 64 -8.24 -5.33 61.71
CA VAL A 64 -7.93 -5.14 63.13
C VAL A 64 -8.20 -3.68 63.44
N LEU A 65 -9.35 -3.41 64.07
CA LEU A 65 -9.73 -2.08 64.51
C LEU A 65 -9.30 -1.85 65.96
N GLY A 66 -8.50 -0.82 66.21
CA GLY A 66 -8.27 -0.27 67.55
C GLY A 66 -8.98 1.08 67.68
N ALA A 67 -9.65 1.33 68.81
CA ALA A 67 -10.18 2.66 69.14
C ALA A 67 -9.58 3.22 70.43
N THR A 68 -9.30 4.51 70.42
CA THR A 68 -9.00 5.30 71.61
C THR A 68 -10.01 6.44 71.71
N LEU A 69 -10.53 6.67 72.92
CA LEU A 69 -11.39 7.81 73.24
C LEU A 69 -10.57 8.81 74.07
N ASP A 70 -10.58 10.07 73.66
CA ASP A 70 -9.96 11.17 74.40
C ASP A 70 -11.02 12.26 74.61
N ASP A 71 -11.23 12.72 75.84
CA ASP A 71 -12.21 13.75 76.19
C ASP A 71 -11.74 15.18 75.88
N GLN A 72 -10.52 15.34 75.35
CA GLN A 72 -9.92 16.59 74.88
C GLN A 72 -9.86 17.70 75.94
N ILE A 73 -10.00 17.38 77.24
CA ILE A 73 -10.07 18.38 78.32
C ILE A 73 -8.91 18.21 79.30
N ALA A 74 -8.19 19.31 79.59
CA ALA A 74 -7.06 19.33 80.54
C ALA A 74 -7.47 19.69 82.00
N GLY A 75 -8.76 19.60 82.36
CA GLY A 75 -9.30 20.08 83.65
C GLY A 75 -10.61 19.43 84.10
N THR A 76 -11.18 19.87 85.24
CA THR A 76 -12.42 19.33 85.81
C THR A 76 -13.68 19.91 85.15
N VAL A 77 -14.55 19.05 84.62
CA VAL A 77 -15.85 19.38 84.01
C VAL A 77 -16.92 19.67 85.07
N GLN A 78 -17.79 20.66 84.85
CA GLN A 78 -18.94 21.01 85.71
C GLN A 78 -20.27 20.55 85.11
N ALA A 79 -21.31 20.48 85.94
CA ALA A 79 -22.65 20.15 85.47
C ALA A 79 -23.19 21.25 84.54
N GLY A 80 -23.59 20.86 83.33
CA GLY A 80 -24.06 21.78 82.28
C GLY A 80 -23.03 22.08 81.19
N ASP A 81 -21.78 21.64 81.36
CA ASP A 81 -20.74 21.76 80.33
C ASP A 81 -20.98 20.74 79.19
N GLY A 82 -20.57 21.11 77.97
CA GLY A 82 -20.43 20.17 76.87
C GLY A 82 -19.08 19.46 76.91
N ILE A 83 -19.05 18.15 76.64
CA ILE A 83 -17.83 17.34 76.55
C ILE A 83 -17.69 16.84 75.11
N THR A 84 -16.54 17.08 74.49
CA THR A 84 -16.21 16.59 73.14
C THR A 84 -15.27 15.41 73.25
N TYR A 85 -15.66 14.26 72.69
CA TYR A 85 -14.78 13.10 72.63
C TYR A 85 -14.23 12.93 71.21
N LEU A 86 -12.91 12.75 71.09
CA LEU A 86 -12.28 12.30 69.86
C LEU A 86 -12.14 10.77 69.89
N ALA A 87 -12.86 10.08 69.02
CA ALA A 87 -12.70 8.65 68.80
C ALA A 87 -11.78 8.41 67.60
N THR A 88 -10.56 7.94 67.82
CA THR A 88 -9.65 7.53 66.73
C THR A 88 -9.81 6.05 66.48
N ILE A 89 -10.30 5.66 65.30
CA ILE A 89 -10.45 4.26 64.89
C ILE A 89 -9.40 3.95 63.83
N ASN A 90 -8.44 3.09 64.16
CA ASN A 90 -7.37 2.70 63.24
C ASN A 90 -7.57 1.26 62.79
N ASN A 91 -7.66 1.05 61.47
CA ASN A 91 -7.55 -0.28 60.87
C ASN A 91 -6.07 -0.57 60.59
N THR A 92 -5.44 -1.38 61.44
CA THR A 92 -4.06 -1.83 61.24
C THR A 92 -3.97 -3.15 60.48
N GLY A 93 -5.12 -3.69 60.02
CA GLY A 93 -5.19 -4.93 59.25
C GLY A 93 -5.22 -4.67 57.73
N ASN A 94 -4.91 -5.71 56.97
CA ASN A 94 -4.71 -5.62 55.51
C ASN A 94 -6.01 -5.79 54.69
N MET A 95 -7.18 -5.76 55.33
CA MET A 95 -8.49 -5.89 54.70
C MET A 95 -9.46 -4.81 55.20
N ASN A 96 -10.46 -4.47 54.38
CA ASN A 96 -11.53 -3.55 54.77
C ASN A 96 -12.32 -4.10 55.97
N ALA A 97 -12.56 -3.29 56.99
CA ALA A 97 -13.25 -3.66 58.23
C ALA A 97 -14.79 -3.71 58.10
N THR A 98 -15.31 -4.20 56.98
CA THR A 98 -16.74 -4.08 56.60
C THR A 98 -17.71 -4.85 57.50
N THR A 99 -17.21 -5.74 58.37
CA THR A 99 -18.02 -6.59 59.27
C THR A 99 -17.63 -6.49 60.74
N VAL A 100 -16.67 -5.60 61.08
CA VAL A 100 -16.19 -5.44 62.46
C VAL A 100 -16.97 -4.32 63.14
N SER A 101 -17.74 -4.67 64.17
CA SER A 101 -18.40 -3.68 65.04
C SER A 101 -17.48 -3.34 66.22
N LEU A 102 -17.20 -2.06 66.40
CA LEU A 102 -16.41 -1.54 67.50
C LEU A 102 -17.33 -0.77 68.44
N SER A 103 -17.29 -1.10 69.73
CA SER A 103 -18.03 -0.38 70.78
C SER A 103 -17.03 0.30 71.70
N ASN A 104 -17.14 1.62 71.82
CA ASN A 104 -16.29 2.41 72.69
C ASN A 104 -17.19 3.15 73.68
N PRO A 105 -17.35 2.65 74.92
CA PRO A 105 -18.25 3.25 75.89
C PRO A 105 -17.72 4.61 76.35
N LEU A 106 -18.60 5.61 76.44
CA LEU A 106 -18.30 6.90 77.06
C LEU A 106 -18.00 6.72 78.56
N ASP A 107 -17.42 7.74 79.21
CA ASP A 107 -17.07 7.68 80.64
C ASP A 107 -18.27 7.23 81.49
N PRO A 108 -18.18 6.08 82.19
CA PRO A 108 -19.28 5.55 82.99
C PRO A 108 -19.69 6.43 84.17
N ASN A 109 -18.90 7.46 84.52
CA ASN A 109 -19.21 8.40 85.59
C ASN A 109 -19.99 9.65 85.09
N SER A 110 -20.28 9.74 83.79
CA SER A 110 -21.03 10.85 83.19
C SER A 110 -22.50 10.49 83.01
N ASN A 111 -23.40 11.36 83.50
CA ASN A 111 -24.83 11.30 83.20
C ASN A 111 -25.17 12.30 82.09
N PHE A 112 -25.18 11.84 80.84
CA PHE A 112 -25.54 12.67 79.69
C PHE A 112 -27.04 12.95 79.65
N VAL A 113 -27.41 14.12 79.12
CA VAL A 113 -28.80 14.45 78.86
C VAL A 113 -29.29 13.56 77.70
N PRO A 114 -30.44 12.86 77.83
CA PRO A 114 -30.94 12.02 76.74
C PRO A 114 -31.07 12.81 75.42
N GLY A 115 -30.47 12.29 74.34
CA GLY A 115 -30.46 12.93 73.03
C GLY A 115 -29.40 14.03 72.83
N SER A 116 -28.51 14.27 73.82
CA SER A 116 -27.43 15.26 73.69
C SER A 116 -26.14 14.71 73.09
N THR A 117 -26.06 13.42 72.77
CA THR A 117 -24.90 12.80 72.12
C THR A 117 -25.00 13.02 70.61
N LYS A 118 -23.97 13.65 70.04
CA LYS A 118 -23.81 13.90 68.61
C LYS A 118 -22.52 13.24 68.11
N ILE A 119 -22.52 12.71 66.90
CA ILE A 119 -21.36 12.04 66.28
C ILE A 119 -21.00 12.81 65.02
N GLY A 120 -19.78 13.35 64.98
CA GLY A 120 -19.28 14.05 63.80
C GLY A 120 -19.12 13.12 62.60
N VAL A 121 -19.01 13.71 61.41
CA VAL A 121 -18.78 12.98 60.15
C VAL A 121 -17.53 12.11 60.22
N ALA A 122 -17.58 10.89 59.71
CA ALA A 122 -16.39 10.12 59.40
C ALA A 122 -15.84 10.58 58.03
N ALA A 123 -14.85 11.47 58.04
CA ALA A 123 -14.18 11.96 56.83
C ALA A 123 -13.08 10.98 56.39
N PHE A 124 -13.25 10.35 55.23
CA PHE A 124 -12.31 9.37 54.68
C PHE A 124 -11.30 10.04 53.74
N SER A 125 -10.23 9.31 53.41
CA SER A 125 -9.22 9.82 52.47
C SER A 125 -9.62 9.60 51.02
N ASP A 126 -9.39 10.61 50.18
CA ASP A 126 -9.68 10.61 48.75
C ASP A 126 -8.42 10.46 47.91
N SER A 127 -8.55 9.89 46.72
CA SER A 127 -7.48 9.91 45.73
C SER A 127 -8.00 10.08 44.30
N TYR A 128 -7.43 11.03 43.58
CA TYR A 128 -7.80 11.36 42.20
C TYR A 128 -6.56 11.41 41.30
N ASN A 129 -6.65 10.86 40.09
CA ASN A 129 -5.64 11.07 39.06
C ASN A 129 -5.91 12.36 38.31
N VAL A 130 -4.87 13.10 37.96
CA VAL A 130 -4.94 14.38 37.28
C VAL A 130 -3.88 14.46 36.19
N ILE A 131 -4.08 15.37 35.25
CA ILE A 131 -3.14 15.67 34.18
C ILE A 131 -2.53 17.03 34.54
N GLY A 132 -1.21 17.10 34.52
CA GLY A 132 -0.48 18.32 34.83
C GLY A 132 -0.88 19.44 33.86
N ASN A 133 -0.69 20.69 34.31
CA ASN A 133 -1.00 21.90 33.55
C ASN A 133 -2.48 22.06 33.13
N THR A 134 -3.39 21.17 33.55
CA THR A 134 -4.80 21.16 33.15
C THR A 134 -5.72 21.18 34.39
N PRO A 135 -6.79 22.00 34.41
CA PRO A 135 -7.77 21.95 35.49
C PRO A 135 -8.63 20.68 35.42
N ARG A 136 -8.92 20.08 36.57
CA ARG A 136 -9.88 18.98 36.72
C ARG A 136 -11.03 19.43 37.61
N THR A 137 -12.26 19.33 37.10
CA THR A 137 -13.49 19.64 37.86
C THR A 137 -14.30 18.38 38.09
N LEU A 138 -14.69 18.12 39.34
CA LEU A 138 -15.59 17.02 39.71
C LEU A 138 -16.82 17.58 40.42
N ASN A 139 -17.98 17.00 40.09
CA ASN A 139 -19.23 17.32 40.76
C ASN A 139 -19.30 16.67 42.16
N ALA A 140 -20.30 17.06 42.95
CA ALA A 140 -20.44 16.59 44.34
C ALA A 140 -20.61 15.06 44.44
N ALA A 141 -21.22 14.40 43.45
CA ALA A 141 -21.46 12.96 43.49
C ALA A 141 -20.18 12.12 43.41
N SER A 142 -19.10 12.70 42.87
CA SER A 142 -17.76 12.10 42.81
C SER A 142 -16.71 13.00 43.46
N GLY A 143 -17.16 13.93 44.32
CA GLY A 143 -16.33 14.93 44.98
C GLY A 143 -15.79 14.46 46.33
N LEU A 144 -15.24 15.38 47.11
CA LEU A 144 -14.57 15.06 48.38
C LEU A 144 -15.49 14.37 49.40
N LEU A 145 -16.78 14.71 49.40
CA LEU A 145 -17.75 14.17 50.35
C LEU A 145 -18.36 12.83 49.92
N ALA A 146 -17.97 12.27 48.77
CA ALA A 146 -18.65 11.12 48.16
C ALA A 146 -18.48 9.80 48.94
N ASN A 147 -17.38 9.66 49.67
CA ASN A 147 -17.07 8.50 50.53
C ASN A 147 -17.28 8.78 52.03
N ASP A 148 -17.61 10.03 52.40
CA ASP A 148 -17.82 10.48 53.77
C ASP A 148 -19.20 10.08 54.30
N ILE A 149 -19.28 9.83 55.61
CA ILE A 149 -20.50 9.30 56.23
C ILE A 149 -20.78 10.02 57.55
N ASP A 150 -21.97 10.59 57.66
CA ASP A 150 -22.57 11.03 58.92
C ASP A 150 -23.33 9.85 59.56
N ILE A 151 -22.93 9.50 60.78
CA ILE A 151 -23.37 8.27 61.47
C ILE A 151 -24.63 8.50 62.32
N ASP A 152 -24.88 9.72 62.83
CA ASP A 152 -25.93 9.95 63.84
C ASP A 152 -27.24 10.50 63.28
N THR A 153 -27.18 11.37 62.27
CA THR A 153 -28.35 12.04 61.72
C THR A 153 -28.64 11.64 60.29
N GLY A 154 -27.63 11.16 59.55
CA GLY A 154 -27.70 11.04 58.09
C GLY A 154 -28.01 12.39 57.42
N GLY A 155 -27.73 13.50 58.12
CA GLY A 155 -27.96 14.86 57.68
C GLY A 155 -26.99 15.28 56.58
N ALA A 156 -27.26 16.41 55.94
CA ALA A 156 -26.33 16.99 55.00
C ALA A 156 -25.12 17.58 55.77
N PHE A 157 -23.92 17.23 55.34
CA PHE A 157 -22.67 17.79 55.83
C PHE A 157 -21.97 18.54 54.68
N THR A 158 -21.11 19.49 55.04
CA THR A 158 -20.53 20.42 54.05
C THR A 158 -19.05 20.67 54.30
N VAL A 159 -18.30 20.95 53.22
CA VAL A 159 -16.92 21.41 53.35
C VAL A 159 -16.90 22.86 53.84
N THR A 160 -16.15 23.14 54.90
CA THR A 160 -16.05 24.48 55.52
C THR A 160 -14.66 25.09 55.48
N GLY A 161 -13.64 24.30 55.11
CA GLY A 161 -12.29 24.80 54.94
C GLY A 161 -11.39 23.78 54.25
N VAL A 162 -10.36 24.29 53.60
CA VAL A 162 -9.30 23.50 52.97
C VAL A 162 -7.97 24.08 53.41
N THR A 163 -7.02 23.22 53.74
CA THR A 163 -5.67 23.61 54.13
C THR A 163 -4.69 22.74 53.35
N ASP A 164 -3.84 23.39 52.58
CA ASP A 164 -2.64 22.77 52.01
C ASP A 164 -1.71 22.35 53.16
N ILE A 165 -1.26 21.11 53.14
CA ILE A 165 -0.40 20.53 54.17
C ILE A 165 1.02 20.21 53.67
N GLY A 166 1.37 20.67 52.46
CA GLY A 166 2.72 20.82 51.93
C GLY A 166 3.63 19.62 52.20
N GLY A 167 3.54 18.59 51.36
CA GLY A 167 4.32 17.35 51.50
C GLY A 167 5.01 16.84 50.24
N THR A 168 4.78 17.44 49.07
CA THR A 168 5.15 16.90 47.76
C THR A 168 5.52 18.02 46.76
N ALA A 169 6.04 17.66 45.57
CA ALA A 169 6.66 18.60 44.62
C ALA A 169 5.69 19.46 43.78
N ALA A 170 4.37 19.26 43.92
CA ALA A 170 3.32 19.97 43.20
C ALA A 170 2.44 20.68 44.22
N ASN A 171 2.39 22.02 44.25
CA ASN A 171 1.45 22.76 45.11
C ASN A 171 0.46 23.50 44.20
N GLY A 172 -0.52 22.76 43.67
CA GLY A 172 -1.56 23.30 42.80
C GLY A 172 -2.57 24.18 43.54
N VAL A 173 -3.63 24.59 42.84
CA VAL A 173 -4.74 25.37 43.41
C VAL A 173 -5.98 24.48 43.48
N LEU A 174 -6.47 24.25 44.70
CA LEU A 174 -7.71 23.52 44.97
C LEU A 174 -8.82 24.49 45.39
N ALA A 175 -9.86 24.62 44.57
CA ALA A 175 -11.08 25.35 44.87
C ALA A 175 -12.21 24.35 45.17
N VAL A 176 -12.81 24.43 46.36
CA VAL A 176 -13.84 23.48 46.82
C VAL A 176 -15.12 24.22 47.17
N ASN A 177 -16.26 23.67 46.79
CA ASN A 177 -17.57 24.13 47.17
C ASN A 177 -18.08 23.41 48.42
N ALA A 178 -19.04 24.01 49.12
CA ALA A 178 -19.59 23.44 50.35
C ALA A 178 -20.21 22.03 50.14
N ASP A 179 -20.69 21.71 48.94
CA ASP A 179 -21.26 20.40 48.60
C ASP A 179 -20.22 19.31 48.28
N GLY A 180 -18.92 19.62 48.39
CA GLY A 180 -17.83 18.69 48.11
C GLY A 180 -17.40 18.62 46.65
N SER A 181 -18.09 19.30 45.73
CA SER A 181 -17.59 19.51 44.37
C SER A 181 -16.34 20.39 44.39
N PHE A 182 -15.42 20.17 43.45
CA PHE A 182 -14.15 20.89 43.43
C PHE A 182 -13.60 21.08 42.02
N THR A 183 -12.72 22.08 41.88
CA THR A 183 -11.79 22.24 40.77
C THR A 183 -10.37 22.25 41.32
N TYR A 184 -9.52 21.37 40.79
CA TYR A 184 -8.10 21.31 41.10
C TYR A 184 -7.26 21.58 39.86
N THR A 185 -6.32 22.51 39.96
CA THR A 185 -5.36 22.83 38.90
C THR A 185 -3.94 22.60 39.44
N PRO A 186 -3.21 21.58 38.94
CA PRO A 186 -1.81 21.37 39.32
C PRO A 186 -0.95 22.61 39.04
N ALA A 187 0.10 22.82 39.83
CA ALA A 187 1.09 23.83 39.52
C ALA A 187 1.83 23.48 38.22
N THR A 188 2.08 24.50 37.40
CA THR A 188 2.67 24.32 36.07
C THR A 188 4.03 23.63 36.13
N GLY A 189 4.24 22.63 35.27
CA GLY A 189 5.50 21.88 35.18
C GLY A 189 5.79 20.94 36.35
N THR A 190 4.84 20.72 37.28
CA THR A 190 5.06 19.88 38.46
C THR A 190 4.47 18.47 38.33
N ASN A 191 5.33 17.46 38.35
CA ASN A 191 4.93 16.05 38.39
C ASN A 191 4.88 15.52 39.84
N GLY A 192 4.15 14.42 40.05
CA GLY A 192 4.03 13.75 41.35
C GLY A 192 2.67 13.95 42.00
N SER A 193 2.59 13.70 43.31
CA SER A 193 1.35 13.86 44.06
C SER A 193 1.22 15.24 44.70
N ASP A 194 0.00 15.67 45.00
CA ASP A 194 -0.34 16.83 45.84
C ASP A 194 -1.34 16.40 46.91
N ILE A 195 -1.24 16.97 48.12
CA ILE A 195 -2.02 16.52 49.29
C ILE A 195 -2.61 17.71 50.03
N PHE A 196 -3.94 17.72 50.15
CA PHE A 196 -4.69 18.71 50.92
C PHE A 196 -5.47 18.06 52.05
N ARG A 197 -5.73 18.81 53.12
CA ARG A 197 -6.75 18.48 54.13
C ARG A 197 -7.99 19.34 53.92
N TYR A 198 -9.16 18.75 54.12
CA TYR A 198 -10.43 19.47 54.10
C TYR A 198 -11.21 19.23 55.40
N ASN A 199 -11.95 20.24 55.85
CA ASN A 199 -12.78 20.17 57.04
C ASN A 199 -14.24 20.01 56.64
N VAL A 200 -14.90 19.03 57.23
CA VAL A 200 -16.31 18.72 57.04
C VAL A 200 -17.08 19.13 58.29
N LEU A 201 -18.10 19.97 58.13
CA LEU A 201 -19.02 20.40 59.17
C LEU A 201 -20.36 19.68 59.01
N ASP A 202 -20.81 19.00 60.05
CA ASP A 202 -22.14 18.41 60.09
C ASP A 202 -23.23 19.44 60.49
N SER A 203 -24.48 18.96 60.51
CA SER A 203 -25.63 19.78 60.90
C SER A 203 -25.68 20.15 62.39
N ASP A 204 -24.90 19.48 63.23
CA ASP A 204 -24.80 19.69 64.68
C ASP A 204 -23.62 20.59 65.08
N GLY A 205 -22.80 21.01 64.10
CA GLY A 205 -21.68 21.93 64.28
C GLY A 205 -20.35 21.24 64.61
N LEU A 206 -20.25 19.91 64.49
CA LEU A 206 -19.00 19.18 64.70
C LEU A 206 -18.16 19.17 63.42
N VAL A 207 -16.83 19.25 63.59
CA VAL A 207 -15.87 19.31 62.49
C VAL A 207 -15.00 18.06 62.47
N SER A 208 -14.89 17.45 61.30
CA SER A 208 -13.98 16.35 60.99
C SER A 208 -13.02 16.74 59.87
N THR A 209 -11.86 16.10 59.78
CA THR A 209 -10.85 16.41 58.76
C THR A 209 -10.57 15.19 57.87
N GLY A 210 -10.79 15.35 56.57
CA GLY A 210 -10.41 14.39 55.53
C GLY A 210 -9.09 14.79 54.86
N GLN A 211 -8.51 13.87 54.08
CA GLN A 211 -7.30 14.11 53.29
C GLN A 211 -7.54 13.70 51.84
N VAL A 212 -7.22 14.57 50.88
CA VAL A 212 -7.26 14.25 49.45
C VAL A 212 -5.86 14.20 48.87
N THR A 213 -5.58 13.18 48.06
CA THR A 213 -4.32 13.04 47.30
C THR A 213 -4.59 13.08 45.80
N PHE A 214 -4.04 14.08 45.13
CA PHE A 214 -4.03 14.18 43.66
C PHE A 214 -2.75 13.56 43.11
N ASN A 215 -2.84 12.65 42.14
CA ASN A 215 -1.68 12.05 41.48
C ASN A 215 -1.58 12.57 40.04
N VAL A 216 -0.54 13.35 39.73
CA VAL A 216 -0.25 13.81 38.36
C VAL A 216 0.37 12.66 37.58
N THR A 217 -0.37 12.12 36.60
CA THR A 217 0.03 10.91 35.85
C THR A 217 0.67 11.20 34.50
N SER A 218 0.46 12.38 33.94
CA SER A 218 1.01 12.84 32.66
C SER A 218 0.97 14.37 32.57
N MET A 219 1.69 14.93 31.60
CA MET A 219 1.77 16.37 31.35
C MET A 219 1.18 16.73 29.98
N VAL A 220 0.56 17.91 29.92
CA VAL A 220 0.10 18.53 28.68
C VAL A 220 0.62 19.97 28.62
N TRP A 221 1.26 20.36 27.53
CA TRP A 221 1.71 21.73 27.30
C TRP A 221 0.85 22.39 26.24
N PHE A 222 0.37 23.60 26.50
CA PHE A 222 -0.53 24.31 25.61
C PHE A 222 0.17 25.48 24.93
N VAL A 223 -0.05 25.62 23.62
CA VAL A 223 0.46 26.75 22.83
C VAL A 223 -0.68 27.44 22.07
N ASP A 224 -0.77 28.76 22.24
CA ASP A 224 -1.71 29.67 21.58
C ASP A 224 -0.96 30.95 21.21
N ASN A 225 -0.61 31.14 19.94
CA ASN A 225 0.14 32.32 19.49
C ASN A 225 -0.67 33.64 19.54
N SER A 226 -1.96 33.59 19.85
CA SER A 226 -2.78 34.77 20.12
C SER A 226 -2.76 35.18 21.59
N ALA A 227 -2.26 34.32 22.48
CA ALA A 227 -2.17 34.57 23.91
C ALA A 227 -1.14 35.67 24.26
N PRO A 228 -1.32 36.37 25.40
CA PRO A 228 -0.34 37.33 25.88
C PRO A 228 1.05 36.71 26.10
N GLY A 229 2.10 37.51 25.88
CA GLY A 229 3.47 37.06 26.13
C GLY A 229 3.73 36.75 27.61
N GLY A 230 4.58 35.75 27.87
CA GLY A 230 4.97 35.33 29.22
C GLY A 230 4.09 34.23 29.82
N GLY A 231 3.29 33.55 29.01
CA GLY A 231 2.57 32.33 29.43
C GLY A 231 3.53 31.23 29.93
N ASP A 232 3.01 30.36 30.78
CA ASP A 232 3.76 29.27 31.40
C ASP A 232 3.49 27.90 30.77
N GLY A 233 2.63 27.84 29.74
CA GLY A 233 2.28 26.62 29.03
C GLY A 233 1.14 25.83 29.66
N SER A 234 0.53 26.35 30.73
CA SER A 234 -0.68 25.77 31.33
C SER A 234 -1.94 26.07 30.50
N PHE A 235 -3.00 25.29 30.72
CA PHE A 235 -4.29 25.46 30.04
C PHE A 235 -4.84 26.90 30.13
N ASN A 236 -4.66 27.56 31.28
CA ASN A 236 -5.16 28.93 31.50
C ASN A 236 -4.15 30.01 31.06
N ASN A 237 -2.87 29.68 30.88
CA ASN A 237 -1.82 30.62 30.47
C ASN A 237 -0.88 29.93 29.45
N PRO A 238 -1.39 29.60 28.24
CA PRO A 238 -0.62 28.87 27.24
C PRO A 238 0.61 29.66 26.79
N PHE A 239 1.62 28.96 26.27
CA PHE A 239 2.75 29.62 25.62
C PHE A 239 2.27 30.35 24.36
N ASN A 240 2.83 31.53 24.09
CA ASN A 240 2.50 32.29 22.89
C ASN A 240 3.43 32.01 21.70
N SER A 241 4.30 31.00 21.80
CA SER A 241 5.20 30.55 20.74
C SER A 241 5.66 29.12 21.00
N LEU A 242 6.18 28.45 19.96
CA LEU A 242 6.69 27.07 20.05
C LEU A 242 8.04 26.99 20.77
N ALA A 243 8.76 28.11 20.93
CA ALA A 243 10.15 28.12 21.36
C ALA A 243 10.45 27.41 22.71
N PRO A 244 9.59 27.49 23.75
CA PRO A 244 9.83 26.78 25.01
C PRO A 244 9.77 25.25 24.91
N LEU A 245 9.19 24.72 23.83
CA LEU A 245 8.93 23.30 23.62
C LEU A 245 9.75 22.70 22.47
N ASN A 246 10.68 23.48 21.90
CA ASN A 246 11.41 23.12 20.69
C ASN A 246 12.90 22.88 20.99
N GLY A 247 13.20 21.83 21.78
CA GLY A 247 14.56 21.62 22.27
C GLY A 247 15.06 20.18 22.45
N ALA A 248 14.25 19.13 22.24
CA ALA A 248 14.60 17.72 22.50
C ALA A 248 15.57 17.51 23.69
N GLY A 249 15.26 18.10 24.84
CA GLY A 249 16.00 17.98 26.09
C GLY A 249 17.09 19.04 26.27
N GLY A 250 17.07 20.10 25.45
CA GLY A 250 17.96 21.25 25.50
C GLY A 250 17.74 22.14 26.73
N ALA A 251 18.67 23.04 27.02
CA ALA A 251 18.65 23.89 28.22
C ALA A 251 17.50 24.93 28.28
N ALA A 252 16.63 24.97 27.28
CA ALA A 252 15.44 25.83 27.19
C ALA A 252 14.15 25.03 26.90
N ASP A 253 14.25 23.69 26.89
CA ASP A 253 13.14 22.77 26.70
C ASP A 253 12.44 22.54 28.05
N VAL A 254 11.13 22.80 28.09
CA VAL A 254 10.34 22.63 29.32
C VAL A 254 9.59 21.30 29.35
N ASP A 255 9.42 20.65 28.20
CA ASP A 255 8.75 19.36 28.11
C ASP A 255 9.73 18.19 28.21
N ALA A 256 9.17 17.00 28.39
CA ALA A 256 9.92 15.76 28.53
C ALA A 256 9.31 14.63 27.70
N ALA A 257 10.08 13.56 27.54
CA ALA A 257 9.67 12.36 26.85
C ALA A 257 8.37 11.79 27.45
N GLY A 258 7.38 11.56 26.59
CA GLY A 258 6.05 11.08 26.97
C GLY A 258 5.02 12.18 27.23
N ASP A 259 5.43 13.45 27.23
CA ASP A 259 4.50 14.57 27.39
C ASP A 259 3.62 14.75 26.13
N THR A 260 2.45 15.37 26.34
CA THR A 260 1.58 15.82 25.27
C THR A 260 1.77 17.31 25.03
N ILE A 261 1.82 17.72 23.78
CA ILE A 261 1.81 19.11 23.35
C ILE A 261 0.53 19.34 22.55
N PHE A 262 -0.25 20.34 22.97
CA PHE A 262 -1.47 20.77 22.29
C PHE A 262 -1.30 22.16 21.69
N VAL A 263 -1.57 22.29 20.39
CA VAL A 263 -1.44 23.54 19.63
C VAL A 263 -2.84 24.03 19.23
N TYR A 264 -3.21 25.25 19.64
CA TYR A 264 -4.49 25.86 19.29
C TYR A 264 -4.50 26.42 17.87
N GLU A 265 -5.65 26.37 17.19
CA GLU A 265 -5.89 27.12 15.96
C GLU A 265 -6.33 28.54 16.30
N THR A 266 -5.73 29.55 15.68
CA THR A 266 -5.92 30.98 16.04
C THR A 266 -6.18 31.90 14.84
N GLY A 267 -6.23 31.34 13.62
CA GLY A 267 -6.25 32.05 12.35
C GLY A 267 -4.89 32.65 11.96
N THR A 268 -3.81 32.37 12.70
CA THR A 268 -2.46 32.85 12.40
C THR A 268 -1.42 31.73 12.54
N ASN A 269 -0.46 31.68 11.62
CA ASN A 269 0.52 30.59 11.56
C ASN A 269 1.54 30.68 12.70
N TYR A 270 1.94 29.52 13.23
CA TYR A 270 3.08 29.40 14.12
C TYR A 270 4.38 29.45 13.32
N THR A 271 5.44 30.05 13.89
CA THR A 271 6.78 30.05 13.28
C THR A 271 7.68 29.05 13.98
N GLY A 272 8.34 28.19 13.21
CA GLY A 272 9.21 27.13 13.68
C GLY A 272 8.56 25.75 13.61
N GLY A 273 9.26 24.78 14.19
CA GLY A 273 8.84 23.37 14.24
C GLY A 273 9.10 22.75 15.61
N PHE A 274 8.92 21.43 15.67
CA PHE A 274 9.20 20.60 16.83
C PHE A 274 10.26 19.55 16.51
N GLU A 275 11.24 19.42 17.39
CA GLU A 275 12.06 18.22 17.50
C GLU A 275 11.51 17.38 18.65
N LEU A 276 10.77 16.31 18.32
CA LEU A 276 10.06 15.52 19.32
C LEU A 276 11.01 14.60 20.09
N GLU A 277 10.69 14.36 21.35
CA GLU A 277 11.31 13.32 22.19
C GLU A 277 10.50 12.02 22.17
N ASN A 278 11.07 10.96 22.72
CA ASN A 278 10.44 9.65 22.72
C ASN A 278 9.06 9.63 23.42
N ASN A 279 8.10 8.94 22.83
CA ASN A 279 6.73 8.72 23.32
C ASN A 279 5.88 9.99 23.42
N GLN A 280 6.35 11.12 22.90
CA GLN A 280 5.58 12.36 22.93
C GLN A 280 4.38 12.34 21.98
N GLN A 281 3.36 13.09 22.36
CA GLN A 281 2.19 13.33 21.53
C GLN A 281 2.14 14.80 21.12
N LEU A 282 1.99 15.07 19.82
CA LEU A 282 1.81 16.41 19.30
C LEU A 282 0.43 16.49 18.63
N ILE A 283 -0.46 17.30 19.18
CA ILE A 283 -1.87 17.34 18.81
C ILE A 283 -2.23 18.78 18.45
N GLY A 284 -2.70 19.00 17.22
CA GLY A 284 -3.31 20.27 16.83
C GLY A 284 -4.82 20.28 17.09
N ASP A 285 -5.39 21.48 17.20
CA ASP A 285 -6.82 21.75 17.41
C ASP A 285 -7.74 21.13 16.34
N GLY A 286 -7.18 20.82 15.16
CA GLY A 286 -7.85 20.08 14.08
C GLY A 286 -8.19 18.62 14.43
N TYR A 287 -7.82 18.15 15.62
CA TYR A 287 -8.17 16.83 16.13
C TYR A 287 -8.80 16.92 17.53
N ALA A 288 -10.01 16.38 17.68
CA ALA A 288 -10.69 16.31 18.97
C ALA A 288 -9.94 15.36 19.93
N PHE A 289 -9.48 15.89 21.05
CA PHE A 289 -8.68 15.22 22.06
C PHE A 289 -9.34 15.34 23.43
N THR A 290 -9.44 14.23 24.16
CA THR A 290 -10.13 14.20 25.46
C THR A 290 -9.14 14.08 26.60
N LEU A 291 -9.12 15.09 27.47
CA LEU A 291 -8.40 15.14 28.74
C LEU A 291 -9.35 14.73 29.87
N PHE A 292 -9.37 13.43 30.20
CA PHE A 292 -10.38 12.81 31.07
C PHE A 292 -11.82 13.04 30.58
N ASP A 293 -12.50 14.05 31.12
CA ASP A 293 -13.88 14.42 30.79
C ASP A 293 -13.94 15.74 29.98
N LEU A 294 -12.79 16.41 29.80
CA LEU A 294 -12.67 17.66 29.05
C LEU A 294 -12.26 17.37 27.60
N VAL A 295 -13.16 17.61 26.65
CA VAL A 295 -12.82 17.59 25.22
C VAL A 295 -12.23 18.94 24.83
N ILE A 296 -11.02 18.92 24.30
CA ILE A 296 -10.33 20.03 23.65
C ILE A 296 -10.10 19.67 22.18
N GLY A 297 -9.93 20.64 21.28
CA GLY A 297 -9.99 20.34 19.84
C GLY A 297 -11.40 20.56 19.29
N ASN A 298 -11.57 21.47 18.33
CA ASN A 298 -12.84 21.61 17.62
C ASN A 298 -12.99 20.62 16.44
N GLY A 299 -11.87 20.04 15.97
CA GLY A 299 -11.87 19.07 14.89
C GLY A 299 -12.19 19.62 13.50
N THR A 300 -12.18 20.95 13.31
CA THR A 300 -12.61 21.60 12.06
C THR A 300 -11.47 22.27 11.29
N GLU A 301 -10.47 22.86 11.95
CA GLU A 301 -9.32 23.51 11.30
C GLU A 301 -8.01 23.14 12.01
N ALA A 302 -6.95 22.90 11.24
CA ALA A 302 -5.67 22.41 11.73
C ALA A 302 -4.65 23.57 11.87
N PRO A 303 -3.98 23.74 13.03
CA PRO A 303 -2.94 24.74 13.20
C PRO A 303 -1.79 24.57 12.23
N SER A 304 -1.46 25.66 11.54
CA SER A 304 -0.35 25.72 10.59
C SER A 304 0.99 26.02 11.29
N LEU A 305 1.94 25.11 11.19
CA LEU A 305 3.34 25.31 11.59
C LEU A 305 4.15 25.72 10.36
N THR A 306 4.77 26.90 10.39
CA THR A 306 5.56 27.44 9.27
C THR A 306 7.06 27.47 9.58
N SER A 307 7.87 26.79 8.76
CA SER A 307 9.34 26.76 8.87
C SER A 307 10.00 27.25 7.58
N ALA A 308 10.87 28.25 7.70
CA ALA A 308 11.71 28.73 6.59
C ALA A 308 13.08 28.04 6.53
N SER A 309 13.49 27.41 7.63
CA SER A 309 14.72 26.62 7.74
C SER A 309 14.55 25.56 8.82
N GLY A 310 15.12 24.38 8.61
CA GLY A 310 14.91 23.23 9.51
C GLY A 310 13.54 22.58 9.29
N ASN A 311 13.24 21.54 10.05
CA ASN A 311 12.02 20.75 9.83
C ASN A 311 10.82 21.35 10.58
N ASN A 312 9.58 21.14 10.10
CA ASN A 312 8.39 21.48 10.92
C ASN A 312 8.18 20.46 12.03
N VAL A 313 8.33 19.17 11.75
CA VAL A 313 8.28 18.11 12.76
C VAL A 313 9.41 17.11 12.49
N THR A 314 10.25 16.87 13.50
CA THR A 314 11.25 15.80 13.50
C THR A 314 10.83 14.72 14.50
N LEU A 315 10.67 13.49 14.02
CA LEU A 315 10.22 12.35 14.81
C LEU A 315 11.37 11.69 15.58
N ALA A 316 11.07 11.32 16.83
CA ALA A 316 11.78 10.35 17.66
C ALA A 316 10.94 9.07 17.83
N SER A 317 11.28 8.22 18.82
CA SER A 317 10.62 6.92 18.98
C SER A 317 9.23 7.00 19.57
N ASN A 318 8.27 6.31 18.95
CA ASN A 318 6.88 6.13 19.42
C ASN A 318 6.09 7.44 19.50
N ASN A 319 6.33 8.37 18.59
CA ASN A 319 5.56 9.61 18.55
C ASN A 319 4.17 9.44 17.97
N ASN A 320 3.25 10.29 18.43
CA ASN A 320 1.89 10.39 17.92
C ASN A 320 1.63 11.83 17.49
N VAL A 321 1.44 12.09 16.20
CA VAL A 321 1.28 13.45 15.64
C VAL A 321 -0.04 13.55 14.89
N ARG A 322 -0.89 14.52 15.25
CA ARG A 322 -2.25 14.61 14.71
C ARG A 322 -2.73 16.03 14.49
N GLY A 323 -3.56 16.22 13.45
CA GLY A 323 -4.41 17.41 13.31
C GLY A 323 -3.63 18.70 13.06
N LEU A 324 -2.53 18.65 12.31
CA LEU A 324 -1.68 19.79 12.01
C LEU A 324 -1.56 20.03 10.50
N ASP A 325 -1.33 21.28 10.13
CA ASP A 325 -0.89 21.68 8.81
C ASP A 325 0.59 22.06 8.85
N LEU A 326 1.43 21.37 8.08
CA LEU A 326 2.87 21.60 8.06
C LEU A 326 3.24 22.40 6.81
N VAL A 327 3.65 23.65 7.00
CA VAL A 327 4.05 24.56 5.94
C VAL A 327 5.57 24.75 5.94
N SER A 328 6.26 24.15 4.98
CA SER A 328 7.71 24.26 4.83
C SER A 328 8.07 25.12 3.62
N THR A 329 8.91 26.13 3.82
CA THR A 329 9.51 26.92 2.72
C THR A 329 11.02 26.69 2.59
N GLY A 330 11.55 25.77 3.41
CA GLY A 330 12.94 25.30 3.44
C GLY A 330 13.11 24.22 4.52
N GLY A 331 13.97 23.22 4.28
CA GLY A 331 14.10 22.04 5.16
C GLY A 331 13.16 20.90 4.75
N THR A 332 12.55 20.19 5.71
CA THR A 332 11.56 19.14 5.44
C THR A 332 10.33 19.32 6.33
N ALA A 333 9.11 19.18 5.79
CA ALA A 333 7.93 19.38 6.62
C ALA A 333 7.81 18.31 7.71
N LEU A 334 7.81 17.03 7.33
CA LEU A 334 7.88 15.91 8.27
C LEU A 334 9.14 15.08 8.04
N ALA A 335 10.00 15.00 9.05
CA ALA A 335 11.25 14.25 9.01
C ALA A 335 11.33 13.20 10.11
N GLY A 336 12.00 12.08 9.85
CA GLY A 336 12.28 11.07 10.87
C GLY A 336 13.49 10.20 10.49
N THR A 337 14.35 9.91 11.45
CA THR A 337 15.50 8.99 11.26
C THR A 337 15.62 8.08 12.47
N ASN A 338 15.60 6.76 12.26
CA ASN A 338 15.63 5.76 13.34
C ASN A 338 14.51 5.98 14.37
N PHE A 339 13.33 6.38 13.89
CA PHE A 339 12.22 6.84 14.73
C PHE A 339 11.40 5.68 15.34
N GLY A 340 11.87 4.44 15.28
CA GLY A 340 11.20 3.28 15.90
C GLY A 340 9.78 3.07 15.37
N SER A 341 8.77 3.53 16.11
CA SER A 341 7.36 3.55 15.68
C SER A 341 6.82 4.98 15.65
N ALA A 342 5.90 5.30 14.74
CA ALA A 342 5.15 6.55 14.76
C ALA A 342 3.68 6.36 14.38
N ASN A 343 2.80 7.23 14.87
CA ASN A 343 1.40 7.29 14.48
C ASN A 343 1.07 8.70 14.01
N ILE A 344 0.85 8.87 12.72
CA ILE A 344 0.63 10.16 12.06
C ILE A 344 -0.75 10.12 11.41
N THR A 345 -1.67 11.01 11.81
CA THR A 345 -3.06 11.00 11.32
C THR A 345 -3.63 12.41 11.15
N ASN A 346 -4.52 12.61 10.17
CA ASN A 346 -5.18 13.91 9.94
C ASN A 346 -4.18 15.05 9.74
N MET A 347 -3.15 14.81 8.93
CA MET A 347 -2.10 15.77 8.64
C MET A 347 -2.28 16.39 7.25
N PHE A 348 -2.02 17.68 7.16
CA PHE A 348 -1.87 18.42 5.91
C PHE A 348 -0.41 18.80 5.75
N VAL A 349 0.13 18.73 4.53
CA VAL A 349 1.54 19.02 4.28
C VAL A 349 1.68 19.90 3.05
N ASN A 350 2.37 21.03 3.20
CA ASN A 350 2.56 22.05 2.19
C ASN A 350 4.04 22.47 2.14
N ALA A 351 4.80 21.90 1.21
CA ALA A 351 6.22 22.21 1.03
C ALA A 351 6.47 23.04 -0.23
N THR A 352 7.30 24.08 -0.11
CA THR A 352 7.77 24.91 -1.21
C THR A 352 9.29 24.99 -1.17
N ASN A 353 9.98 24.70 -2.28
CA ASN A 353 11.44 24.58 -2.37
C ASN A 353 12.04 23.64 -1.30
N ALA A 354 11.31 22.58 -0.95
CA ALA A 354 11.60 21.71 0.18
C ALA A 354 11.01 20.32 -0.04
N THR A 355 11.56 19.31 0.63
CA THR A 355 10.94 17.98 0.67
C THR A 355 9.77 17.99 1.65
N ALA A 356 8.62 17.46 1.24
CA ALA A 356 7.45 17.41 2.11
C ALA A 356 7.64 16.37 3.22
N ILE A 357 7.96 15.13 2.85
CA ILE A 357 8.09 14.02 3.80
C ILE A 357 9.41 13.30 3.57
N ASN A 358 10.20 13.10 4.63
CA ASN A 358 11.44 12.33 4.59
C ASN A 358 11.56 11.40 5.81
N LEU A 359 11.22 10.12 5.62
CA LEU A 359 11.20 9.12 6.69
C LEU A 359 12.23 8.02 6.42
N ASN A 360 13.14 7.84 7.38
CA ASN A 360 14.24 6.87 7.30
C ASN A 360 14.22 5.94 8.52
N ASN A 361 14.19 4.63 8.26
CA ASN A 361 14.25 3.55 9.24
C ASN A 361 13.23 3.69 10.39
N GLY A 362 12.02 3.17 10.16
CA GLY A 362 11.01 3.11 11.20
C GLY A 362 9.76 2.36 10.77
N THR A 363 8.77 2.34 11.66
CA THR A 363 7.51 1.61 11.53
C THR A 363 6.37 2.53 11.92
N GLY A 364 5.12 2.19 11.57
CA GLY A 364 4.01 3.02 12.02
C GLY A 364 2.79 3.02 11.14
N THR A 365 1.84 3.87 11.51
CA THR A 365 0.67 4.22 10.70
C THR A 365 0.83 5.67 10.29
N PHE A 366 0.70 5.95 8.99
CA PHE A 366 0.83 7.29 8.43
C PHE A 366 -0.39 7.56 7.55
N SER A 367 -1.13 8.61 7.87
CA SER A 367 -2.31 9.05 7.14
C SER A 367 -2.28 10.57 6.99
N PHE A 368 -2.21 10.99 5.73
CA PHE A 368 -2.20 12.38 5.31
C PHE A 368 -3.46 12.66 4.50
N VAL A 369 -4.11 13.78 4.79
CA VAL A 369 -5.23 14.26 3.97
C VAL A 369 -4.69 14.70 2.62
N ASN A 370 -3.64 15.53 2.62
CA ASN A 370 -2.90 15.91 1.42
C ASN A 370 -1.39 15.95 1.65
N VAL A 371 -0.65 15.88 0.54
CA VAL A 371 0.78 16.18 0.49
C VAL A 371 1.06 17.03 -0.75
N ASN A 372 1.35 18.31 -0.53
CA ASN A 372 1.75 19.26 -1.55
C ASN A 372 3.27 19.50 -1.48
N ALA A 373 3.95 19.46 -2.62
CA ALA A 373 5.36 19.82 -2.74
C ALA A 373 5.59 20.58 -4.05
N ASN A 374 6.16 21.79 -3.98
CA ASN A 374 6.44 22.61 -5.15
C ASN A 374 7.88 23.13 -5.11
N GLY A 375 8.76 22.56 -5.94
CA GLY A 375 10.21 22.79 -5.83
C GLY A 375 10.87 21.97 -4.72
N GLY A 376 12.17 21.70 -4.86
CA GLY A 376 12.93 20.82 -3.97
C GLY A 376 13.51 19.64 -4.74
N THR A 377 14.21 18.72 -4.06
CA THR A 377 14.77 17.53 -4.72
C THR A 377 13.73 16.46 -4.96
N ASN A 378 12.97 16.09 -3.93
CA ASN A 378 11.89 15.11 -3.99
C ASN A 378 10.72 15.57 -3.11
N GLY A 379 9.50 15.16 -3.44
CA GLY A 379 8.31 15.44 -2.64
C GLY A 379 8.20 14.53 -1.42
N ILE A 380 8.19 13.22 -1.64
CA ILE A 380 8.13 12.20 -0.59
C ILE A 380 9.35 11.27 -0.70
N VAL A 381 10.00 11.00 0.43
CA VAL A 381 11.12 10.05 0.53
C VAL A 381 10.85 9.07 1.67
N LEU A 382 10.76 7.78 1.35
CA LEU A 382 10.58 6.68 2.29
C LEU A 382 11.74 5.70 2.14
N ASN A 383 12.50 5.47 3.19
CA ASN A 383 13.63 4.56 3.17
C ASN A 383 13.62 3.64 4.40
N ALA A 384 13.52 2.33 4.19
CA ALA A 384 13.37 1.34 5.25
C ALA A 384 12.17 1.63 6.18
N VAL A 385 11.03 2.03 5.59
CA VAL A 385 9.79 2.31 6.32
C VAL A 385 8.88 1.10 6.25
N ASN A 386 8.83 0.33 7.34
CA ASN A 386 7.94 -0.81 7.47
C ASN A 386 6.60 -0.37 8.06
N ALA A 387 5.78 0.24 7.22
CA ALA A 387 4.50 0.80 7.64
C ALA A 387 3.46 -0.31 7.84
N THR A 388 2.64 -0.15 8.89
CA THR A 388 1.32 -0.80 8.94
C THR A 388 0.44 -0.27 7.81
N SER A 389 0.50 1.05 7.59
CA SER A 389 -0.02 1.72 6.38
C SER A 389 0.66 3.07 6.22
N PHE A 390 0.98 3.45 4.99
CA PHE A 390 1.25 4.83 4.60
C PHE A 390 0.23 5.24 3.55
N ALA A 391 -0.63 6.20 3.87
CA ALA A 391 -1.73 6.60 3.01
C ALA A 391 -1.78 8.11 2.85
N VAL A 392 -1.80 8.57 1.60
CA VAL A 392 -2.35 9.89 1.23
C VAL A 392 -3.75 9.64 0.73
N THR A 393 -4.75 10.23 1.39
CA THR A 393 -6.15 9.83 1.16
C THR A 393 -6.88 10.75 0.19
N GLY A 394 -6.67 12.06 0.26
CA GLY A 394 -7.57 13.05 -0.36
C GLY A 394 -8.96 12.91 0.23
N ASP A 395 -9.30 13.70 1.25
CA ASP A 395 -10.64 13.64 1.83
C ASP A 395 -11.59 14.62 1.12
N ASN A 396 -12.83 14.16 0.91
CA ASN A 396 -13.95 14.86 0.28
C ASN A 396 -14.79 15.58 1.35
N SER A 397 -14.18 16.49 2.12
CA SER A 397 -14.87 17.25 3.18
C SER A 397 -14.44 18.72 3.26
N THR A 398 -15.20 19.56 2.56
CA THR A 398 -15.69 20.90 2.97
C THR A 398 -14.77 21.96 3.58
N SER A 399 -13.44 21.83 3.62
CA SER A 399 -12.59 22.93 4.10
C SER A 399 -12.40 24.00 3.03
N THR A 400 -12.61 25.27 3.40
CA THR A 400 -12.74 26.46 2.55
C THR A 400 -11.43 26.97 1.93
N GLN A 401 -10.37 26.16 1.89
CA GLN A 401 -9.20 26.45 1.06
C GLN A 401 -9.39 25.74 -0.28
N GLY A 402 -9.60 26.50 -1.37
CA GLY A 402 -9.99 25.96 -2.67
C GLY A 402 -9.08 24.82 -3.15
N GLY A 403 -9.68 23.62 -3.33
CA GLY A 403 -9.03 22.43 -3.92
C GLY A 403 -9.30 21.07 -3.22
N ASN A 404 -10.05 21.05 -2.11
CA ASN A 404 -10.03 19.95 -1.14
C ASN A 404 -10.95 18.74 -1.43
N ASP A 405 -10.76 18.11 -2.60
CA ASP A 405 -11.02 16.67 -2.83
C ASP A 405 -9.73 15.93 -3.23
N SER A 406 -8.59 16.64 -3.34
CA SER A 406 -7.33 16.10 -3.83
C SER A 406 -6.40 15.68 -2.68
N GLY A 407 -5.71 14.55 -2.86
CA GLY A 407 -4.58 14.12 -2.04
C GLY A 407 -3.33 15.00 -2.17
N GLY A 408 -3.37 16.06 -2.97
CA GLY A 408 -2.31 17.05 -3.11
C GLY A 408 -1.52 16.92 -4.41
N VAL A 409 -0.65 17.92 -4.64
CA VAL A 409 0.15 18.07 -5.86
C VAL A 409 1.64 18.11 -5.53
N ILE A 410 2.42 17.22 -6.13
CA ILE A 410 3.89 17.23 -6.11
C ILE A 410 4.37 17.69 -7.49
N GLN A 411 5.09 18.80 -7.60
CA GLN A 411 5.45 19.41 -8.88
C GLN A 411 6.77 20.20 -8.81
N ASN A 412 7.40 20.48 -9.96
CA ASN A 412 8.66 21.23 -10.04
C ASN A 412 9.83 20.62 -9.24
N MET A 413 9.85 19.28 -9.08
CA MET A 413 10.94 18.60 -8.39
C MET A 413 12.18 18.56 -9.29
N THR A 414 13.38 18.69 -8.71
CA THR A 414 14.64 18.57 -9.47
C THR A 414 15.11 17.12 -9.63
N GLY A 415 14.63 16.20 -8.81
CA GLY A 415 14.77 14.75 -8.96
C GLY A 415 13.37 14.11 -9.03
N ASP A 416 13.24 12.89 -8.51
CA ASP A 416 11.98 12.15 -8.57
C ASP A 416 10.88 12.76 -7.70
N GLY A 417 9.62 12.60 -8.10
CA GLY A 417 8.46 13.05 -7.33
C GLY A 417 8.37 12.34 -5.98
N VAL A 418 8.37 11.00 -6.02
CA VAL A 418 8.27 10.13 -4.85
C VAL A 418 9.35 9.05 -4.91
N VAL A 419 10.14 8.90 -3.85
CA VAL A 419 11.18 7.88 -3.72
C VAL A 419 10.82 6.90 -2.61
N ILE A 420 10.76 5.60 -2.94
CA ILE A 420 10.39 4.54 -2.01
C ILE A 420 11.43 3.42 -2.07
N THR A 421 12.14 3.21 -0.96
CA THR A 421 13.21 2.22 -0.87
C THR A 421 13.02 1.32 0.34
N ASN A 422 13.08 -0.01 0.17
CA ASN A 422 12.96 -1.00 1.24
C ASN A 422 11.72 -0.79 2.14
N SER A 423 10.57 -0.44 1.57
CA SER A 423 9.39 -0.02 2.31
C SER A 423 8.13 -0.79 1.89
N ASN A 424 7.06 -0.73 2.69
CA ASN A 424 5.84 -1.50 2.42
C ASN A 424 4.54 -0.79 2.80
N ASN A 425 3.44 -1.25 2.20
CA ASN A 425 2.06 -0.82 2.46
C ASN A 425 1.83 0.66 2.16
N ILE A 426 2.20 1.08 0.95
CA ILE A 426 2.10 2.47 0.48
C ILE A 426 0.87 2.62 -0.40
N THR A 427 0.06 3.63 -0.12
CA THR A 427 -1.14 3.95 -0.88
C THR A 427 -1.19 5.46 -1.16
N LEU A 428 -1.12 5.84 -2.43
CA LEU A 428 -1.26 7.22 -2.89
C LEU A 428 -2.60 7.36 -3.59
N GLN A 429 -3.41 8.34 -3.18
CA GLN A 429 -4.78 8.50 -3.69
C GLN A 429 -5.12 9.95 -3.99
N ASN A 430 -5.84 10.16 -5.09
CA ASN A 430 -6.35 11.48 -5.50
C ASN A 430 -5.24 12.54 -5.70
N MET A 431 -4.04 12.12 -6.06
CA MET A 431 -2.86 12.99 -6.15
C MET A 431 -2.51 13.33 -7.59
N THR A 432 -1.86 14.47 -7.78
CA THR A 432 -1.09 14.76 -8.99
C THR A 432 0.40 14.79 -8.68
N ILE A 433 1.20 14.08 -9.45
CA ILE A 433 2.67 14.07 -9.39
C ILE A 433 3.19 14.56 -10.74
N GLY A 434 3.55 15.83 -10.83
CA GLY A 434 3.86 16.52 -12.07
C GLY A 434 3.00 17.75 -12.29
N ASP A 435 2.83 18.12 -13.56
CA ASP A 435 2.08 19.32 -13.93
C ASP A 435 0.56 19.12 -13.74
N PRO A 436 -0.10 19.86 -12.83
CA PRO A 436 -1.55 19.77 -12.63
C PRO A 436 -2.37 20.29 -13.82
N ALA A 437 -1.75 21.00 -14.77
CA ALA A 437 -2.41 21.48 -15.98
C ALA A 437 -2.27 20.49 -17.16
N ALA A 438 -1.55 19.38 -17.00
CA ALA A 438 -1.39 18.38 -18.06
C ALA A 438 -2.74 17.78 -18.47
N THR A 439 -2.96 17.62 -19.78
CA THR A 439 -4.17 17.01 -20.35
C THR A 439 -3.81 15.91 -21.33
N ALA A 440 -4.69 14.91 -21.45
CA ALA A 440 -4.53 13.73 -22.29
C ALA A 440 -4.63 13.99 -23.82
N ALA A 441 -4.28 15.20 -24.27
CA ALA A 441 -4.44 15.62 -25.67
C ALA A 441 -3.47 16.72 -26.12
N SER A 442 -2.65 17.29 -25.23
CA SER A 442 -1.93 18.54 -25.53
C SER A 442 -0.48 18.37 -25.98
N GLY A 443 0.09 17.17 -25.97
CA GLY A 443 1.55 17.03 -26.01
C GLY A 443 2.21 17.82 -24.85
N PRO A 444 3.55 17.94 -24.82
CA PRO A 444 4.24 18.54 -23.68
C PRO A 444 3.87 20.02 -23.55
N THR A 445 3.09 20.37 -22.53
CA THR A 445 2.87 21.76 -22.14
C THR A 445 3.93 22.12 -21.11
N ALA A 446 5.18 22.24 -21.56
CA ALA A 446 6.31 22.50 -20.67
C ALA A 446 6.08 23.75 -19.79
N THR A 447 5.83 23.58 -18.49
CA THR A 447 6.27 24.53 -17.46
C THR A 447 6.33 24.01 -16.01
N ALA A 448 5.73 22.86 -15.64
CA ALA A 448 5.77 22.37 -14.25
C ALA A 448 5.97 20.84 -14.06
N GLY A 449 7.07 20.27 -14.57
CA GLY A 449 7.34 18.82 -14.54
C GLY A 449 8.13 18.29 -13.32
N ILE A 450 8.45 17.00 -13.37
CA ILE A 450 9.36 16.30 -12.45
C ILE A 450 10.71 16.12 -13.14
N GLY A 451 11.82 16.32 -12.43
CA GLY A 451 13.17 16.26 -13.03
C GLY A 451 13.68 14.84 -13.32
N GLY A 452 13.23 13.85 -12.54
CA GLY A 452 13.49 12.42 -12.76
C GLY A 452 12.18 11.64 -12.90
N ASP A 453 12.06 10.53 -12.19
CA ASP A 453 10.86 9.68 -12.22
C ASP A 453 9.67 10.33 -11.51
N GLY A 454 8.44 10.05 -11.95
CA GLY A 454 7.26 10.38 -11.15
C GLY A 454 7.31 9.66 -9.79
N ILE A 455 7.54 8.34 -9.84
CA ILE A 455 7.72 7.48 -8.67
C ILE A 455 8.89 6.52 -8.92
N HIS A 456 9.91 6.58 -8.06
CA HIS A 456 11.02 5.63 -8.04
C HIS A 456 10.88 4.64 -6.87
N ALA A 457 10.77 3.34 -7.15
CA ALA A 457 10.42 2.31 -6.18
C ALA A 457 11.40 1.12 -6.17
N THR A 458 12.28 1.05 -5.17
CA THR A 458 13.26 -0.04 -5.02
C THR A 458 12.94 -0.94 -3.82
N THR A 459 12.73 -2.24 -4.04
CA THR A 459 12.40 -3.24 -3.00
C THR A 459 11.17 -2.83 -2.19
N VAL A 460 10.02 -2.77 -2.87
CA VAL A 460 8.75 -2.31 -2.29
C VAL A 460 7.71 -3.44 -2.28
N THR A 461 6.96 -3.57 -1.20
CA THR A 461 5.82 -4.51 -1.12
C THR A 461 4.52 -3.78 -0.89
N ASN A 462 3.49 -4.06 -1.69
CA ASN A 462 2.18 -3.41 -1.67
C ASN A 462 2.28 -1.89 -1.93
N LEU A 463 2.52 -1.51 -3.19
CA LEU A 463 2.41 -0.13 -3.68
C LEU A 463 1.09 0.02 -4.43
N THR A 464 0.23 0.92 -3.97
CA THR A 464 -1.10 1.17 -4.55
C THR A 464 -1.24 2.63 -4.98
N LEU A 465 -1.63 2.85 -6.24
CA LEU A 465 -1.98 4.14 -6.81
C LEU A 465 -3.47 4.10 -7.19
N ASN A 466 -4.30 4.95 -6.57
CA ASN A 466 -5.72 5.05 -6.91
C ASN A 466 -6.07 6.48 -7.30
N ASN A 467 -6.57 6.72 -8.51
CA ASN A 467 -6.88 8.06 -8.98
C ASN A 467 -5.69 9.02 -8.84
N VAL A 468 -4.53 8.57 -9.33
CA VAL A 468 -3.28 9.36 -9.33
C VAL A 468 -2.95 9.76 -10.76
N THR A 469 -2.67 11.04 -10.98
CA THR A 469 -2.13 11.54 -12.25
C THR A 469 -0.63 11.75 -12.11
N ILE A 470 0.16 11.08 -12.93
CA ILE A 470 1.60 11.33 -13.08
C ILE A 470 1.80 12.06 -14.41
N ALA A 471 2.46 13.21 -14.41
CA ALA A 471 2.54 14.05 -15.60
C ALA A 471 3.91 14.71 -15.81
N GLU A 472 4.35 14.85 -17.06
CA GLU A 472 5.53 15.65 -17.44
C GLU A 472 6.79 15.25 -16.64
N THR A 473 7.11 13.95 -16.61
CA THR A 473 8.31 13.43 -15.93
C THR A 473 9.55 13.57 -16.80
N GLY A 474 10.70 13.71 -16.13
CA GLY A 474 11.99 13.79 -16.79
C GLY A 474 12.37 12.43 -17.36
N ASP A 475 12.24 11.41 -16.52
CA ASP A 475 12.54 10.01 -16.85
C ASP A 475 11.20 9.22 -16.86
N ASP A 476 11.11 8.08 -16.17
CA ASP A 476 9.91 7.24 -16.17
C ASP A 476 8.72 7.88 -15.45
N GLY A 477 7.50 7.47 -15.80
CA GLY A 477 6.34 7.75 -14.94
C GLY A 477 6.47 7.02 -13.59
N VAL A 478 6.73 5.72 -13.65
CA VAL A 478 7.05 4.86 -12.51
C VAL A 478 8.21 3.94 -12.87
N ASP A 479 9.35 4.06 -12.18
CA ASP A 479 10.44 3.09 -12.22
C ASP A 479 10.39 2.22 -10.96
N GLY A 480 10.26 0.91 -11.14
CA GLY A 480 10.29 -0.04 -10.04
C GLY A 480 11.32 -1.15 -10.20
N THR A 481 12.11 -1.39 -9.16
CA THR A 481 13.02 -2.54 -9.06
C THR A 481 12.63 -3.42 -7.88
N SER A 482 12.41 -4.72 -8.09
CA SER A 482 12.06 -5.68 -7.04
C SER A 482 10.75 -5.33 -6.30
N VAL A 483 9.74 -4.85 -7.04
CA VAL A 483 8.41 -4.50 -6.49
C VAL A 483 7.52 -5.75 -6.41
N THR A 484 6.74 -5.88 -5.33
CA THR A 484 5.80 -6.98 -5.11
C THR A 484 4.40 -6.45 -4.85
N ASN A 485 3.39 -6.98 -5.55
CA ASN A 485 1.98 -6.59 -5.45
C ASN A 485 1.72 -5.10 -5.77
N PHE A 486 2.09 -4.68 -6.97
CA PHE A 486 1.77 -3.35 -7.49
C PHE A 486 0.30 -3.25 -7.91
N VAL A 487 -0.36 -2.16 -7.54
CA VAL A 487 -1.75 -1.89 -7.90
C VAL A 487 -1.87 -0.46 -8.41
N MET A 488 -2.45 -0.29 -9.60
CA MET A 488 -2.81 1.00 -10.17
C MET A 488 -4.26 0.96 -10.66
N ASN A 489 -5.10 1.85 -10.15
CA ASN A 489 -6.53 1.91 -10.47
C ASN A 489 -6.95 3.35 -10.79
N ASP A 490 -7.75 3.53 -11.84
CA ASP A 490 -8.37 4.84 -12.16
C ASP A 490 -7.34 5.97 -12.32
N SER A 491 -6.10 5.63 -12.71
CA SER A 491 -4.95 6.55 -12.69
C SER A 491 -4.50 6.93 -14.10
N MET A 492 -3.76 8.01 -14.23
CA MET A 492 -3.29 8.53 -15.52
C MET A 492 -1.76 8.71 -15.49
N ILE A 493 -1.05 8.33 -16.55
CA ILE A 493 0.32 8.78 -16.82
C ILE A 493 0.33 9.53 -18.13
N LEU A 494 0.77 10.79 -18.08
CA LEU A 494 0.73 11.74 -19.17
C LEU A 494 2.14 12.25 -19.46
N ASN A 495 2.58 12.17 -20.71
CA ASN A 495 3.81 12.83 -21.13
C ASN A 495 5.05 12.37 -20.33
N ALA A 496 5.19 11.07 -20.06
CA ALA A 496 6.37 10.53 -19.39
C ALA A 496 7.60 10.55 -20.31
N GLY A 497 8.76 10.88 -19.75
CA GLY A 497 10.05 10.90 -20.42
C GLY A 497 10.32 12.11 -21.34
N ASN A 498 11.60 12.47 -21.47
CA ASN A 498 12.18 13.40 -22.43
C ASN A 498 13.33 12.83 -23.30
N GLY A 499 13.70 11.56 -23.14
CA GLY A 499 14.82 10.87 -23.78
C GLY A 499 14.59 9.37 -24.02
N ASP A 500 15.53 8.73 -24.73
CA ASP A 500 15.47 7.30 -25.07
C ASP A 500 15.52 6.42 -23.80
N GLU A 501 14.92 5.22 -23.83
CA GLU A 501 14.85 4.26 -22.70
C GLU A 501 13.90 4.66 -21.55
N GLU A 502 13.03 5.64 -21.78
CA GLU A 502 12.09 6.15 -20.76
C GLU A 502 10.64 5.76 -21.08
N THR A 503 9.98 5.19 -20.08
CA THR A 503 8.68 4.52 -20.16
C THR A 503 7.63 5.20 -19.28
N ALA A 504 6.36 4.85 -19.45
CA ALA A 504 5.35 5.27 -18.49
C ALA A 504 5.45 4.46 -17.18
N VAL A 505 5.62 3.14 -17.28
CA VAL A 505 5.85 2.24 -16.14
C VAL A 505 6.90 1.21 -16.53
N PHE A 506 8.01 1.21 -15.83
CA PHE A 506 9.06 0.21 -15.93
C PHE A 506 9.14 -0.62 -14.65
N PHE A 507 9.21 -1.94 -14.78
CA PHE A 507 9.54 -2.83 -13.69
C PHE A 507 10.66 -3.80 -14.05
N SER A 508 11.70 -3.83 -13.21
CA SER A 508 12.63 -4.95 -13.14
C SER A 508 12.31 -5.83 -11.93
N GLU A 509 12.24 -7.15 -12.13
CA GLU A 509 11.95 -8.13 -11.08
C GLU A 509 10.61 -7.92 -10.35
N LEU A 510 9.51 -7.67 -11.09
CA LEU A 510 8.16 -7.60 -10.54
C LEU A 510 7.75 -8.94 -9.92
N ARG A 511 6.95 -8.97 -8.84
CA ARG A 511 6.53 -10.23 -8.18
C ARG A 511 5.10 -10.17 -7.67
N GLY A 512 4.51 -11.33 -7.42
CA GLY A 512 3.19 -11.45 -6.79
C GLY A 512 2.04 -11.03 -7.70
N ASP A 513 0.94 -10.58 -7.09
CA ASP A 513 -0.31 -10.23 -7.79
C ASP A 513 -0.34 -8.73 -8.15
N ASN A 514 -0.21 -8.42 -9.43
CA ASN A 514 -0.08 -7.06 -9.94
C ASN A 514 -1.26 -6.66 -10.82
N PHE A 515 -1.72 -5.42 -10.68
CA PHE A 515 -2.95 -4.97 -11.32
C PHE A 515 -2.83 -3.55 -11.84
N ILE A 516 -3.20 -3.32 -13.10
CA ILE A 516 -3.35 -1.99 -13.71
C ILE A 516 -4.75 -1.94 -14.33
N ARG A 517 -5.63 -1.08 -13.82
CA ARG A 517 -7.05 -1.14 -14.22
C ARG A 517 -7.71 0.23 -14.39
N ARG A 518 -8.53 0.40 -15.42
CA ARG A 518 -9.25 1.66 -15.73
C ARG A 518 -8.31 2.87 -15.77
N SER A 519 -7.08 2.66 -16.21
CA SER A 519 -6.05 3.70 -16.25
C SER A 519 -5.84 4.21 -17.67
N LEU A 520 -5.19 5.36 -17.79
CA LEU A 520 -4.78 5.94 -19.08
C LEU A 520 -3.26 6.14 -19.10
N PHE A 521 -2.64 5.75 -20.21
CA PHE A 521 -1.26 6.05 -20.54
C PHE A 521 -1.24 6.84 -21.85
N ASP A 522 -0.67 8.03 -21.85
CA ASP A 522 -0.70 8.95 -22.99
C ASP A 522 0.64 9.70 -23.10
N ALA A 523 1.13 9.94 -24.31
CA ALA A 523 2.36 10.71 -24.56
C ALA A 523 3.63 10.15 -23.90
N PHE A 524 3.75 8.83 -23.69
CA PHE A 524 4.99 8.21 -23.18
C PHE A 524 6.07 8.09 -24.28
N HIS A 525 7.36 8.07 -23.89
CA HIS A 525 8.46 8.14 -24.86
C HIS A 525 8.75 6.81 -25.56
N GLU A 526 9.02 5.74 -24.81
CA GLU A 526 9.25 4.38 -25.33
C GLU A 526 8.07 3.45 -25.04
N SER A 527 8.05 2.81 -23.87
CA SER A 527 7.05 1.79 -23.51
C SER A 527 5.94 2.36 -22.61
N GLY A 528 4.71 1.85 -22.75
CA GLY A 528 3.63 2.14 -21.81
C GLY A 528 3.82 1.41 -20.50
N VAL A 529 3.79 0.07 -20.55
CA VAL A 529 4.12 -0.80 -19.42
C VAL A 529 5.20 -1.78 -19.85
N GLU A 530 6.33 -1.76 -19.17
CA GLU A 530 7.45 -2.64 -19.39
C GLU A 530 7.76 -3.48 -18.15
N VAL A 531 7.89 -4.79 -18.32
CA VAL A 531 8.23 -5.71 -17.23
C VAL A 531 9.35 -6.64 -17.66
N GLN A 532 10.48 -6.59 -16.96
CA GLN A 532 11.64 -7.43 -17.18
C GLN A 532 11.97 -8.29 -15.96
N ASN A 533 11.89 -9.62 -16.08
CA ASN A 533 12.29 -10.54 -15.01
C ASN A 533 13.25 -11.61 -15.49
N ALA A 534 14.32 -11.85 -14.72
CA ALA A 534 15.24 -12.98 -14.93
C ALA A 534 14.93 -14.23 -14.07
N ALA A 535 14.10 -14.05 -13.03
CA ALA A 535 13.67 -15.11 -12.12
C ALA A 535 12.35 -14.72 -11.41
N GLY A 536 11.73 -15.71 -10.75
CA GLY A 536 10.52 -15.52 -9.97
C GLY A 536 9.23 -15.67 -10.78
N SER A 537 8.09 -15.46 -10.12
CA SER A 537 6.76 -15.54 -10.72
C SER A 537 6.12 -14.15 -10.74
N VAL A 538 5.54 -13.79 -11.89
CA VAL A 538 4.77 -12.55 -12.08
C VAL A 538 3.34 -12.92 -12.44
N ASP A 539 2.37 -12.41 -11.70
CA ASP A 539 0.96 -12.41 -12.12
C ASP A 539 0.57 -10.95 -12.38
N LEU A 540 0.33 -10.58 -13.64
CA LEU A 540 -0.02 -9.22 -14.07
C LEU A 540 -1.38 -9.23 -14.77
N THR A 541 -2.31 -8.39 -14.30
CA THR A 541 -3.58 -8.15 -14.99
C THR A 541 -3.70 -6.68 -15.36
N ILE A 542 -3.88 -6.41 -16.66
CA ILE A 542 -4.18 -5.11 -17.23
C ILE A 542 -5.62 -5.13 -17.72
N ASP A 543 -6.52 -4.36 -17.10
CA ASP A 543 -7.96 -4.43 -17.38
C ASP A 543 -8.59 -3.06 -17.65
N ASN A 544 -9.26 -2.91 -18.79
CA ASN A 544 -9.93 -1.68 -19.20
C ASN A 544 -9.00 -0.44 -19.15
N THR A 545 -7.73 -0.63 -19.48
CA THR A 545 -6.70 0.41 -19.45
C THR A 545 -6.40 0.86 -20.86
N THR A 546 -6.33 2.16 -21.11
CA THR A 546 -6.09 2.71 -22.45
C THR A 546 -4.66 3.21 -22.60
N PHE A 547 -4.05 2.96 -23.76
CA PHE A 547 -2.72 3.41 -24.16
C PHE A 547 -2.86 4.27 -25.43
N GLN A 548 -2.32 5.50 -25.43
CA GLN A 548 -2.44 6.46 -26.54
C GLN A 548 -1.13 7.19 -26.86
N ASP A 549 -1.02 7.67 -28.11
CA ASP A 549 -0.07 8.68 -28.63
C ASP A 549 1.32 8.60 -27.98
N ASN A 550 2.16 7.63 -28.33
CA ASN A 550 3.54 7.65 -27.83
C ASN A 550 4.35 8.76 -28.55
N LYS A 551 5.24 9.48 -27.84
CA LYS A 551 5.98 10.65 -28.37
C LYS A 551 6.87 10.34 -29.58
N GLY A 552 7.07 9.07 -29.92
CA GLY A 552 7.78 8.64 -31.11
C GLY A 552 9.27 8.81 -30.94
N SER A 553 9.85 7.94 -30.12
CA SER A 553 11.23 7.52 -30.32
C SER A 553 11.35 6.81 -31.69
N THR A 554 12.52 6.88 -32.30
CA THR A 554 12.86 6.08 -33.50
C THR A 554 13.06 4.60 -33.21
N PHE A 555 12.89 4.16 -31.95
CA PHE A 555 13.17 2.82 -31.44
C PHE A 555 12.14 2.41 -30.37
N GLY A 556 11.57 1.20 -30.46
CA GLY A 556 11.05 0.50 -29.29
C GLY A 556 9.65 0.85 -28.76
N SER A 557 8.85 1.68 -29.42
CA SER A 557 7.62 2.20 -28.83
C SER A 557 6.43 1.19 -28.72
N GLN A 558 6.45 0.29 -27.73
CA GLN A 558 5.34 -0.64 -27.44
C GLN A 558 4.41 -0.14 -26.33
N ALA A 559 3.12 -0.42 -26.40
CA ALA A 559 2.25 -0.11 -25.27
C ALA A 559 2.49 -1.07 -24.09
N ILE A 560 2.69 -2.36 -24.35
CA ILE A 560 3.04 -3.36 -23.35
C ILE A 560 4.24 -4.18 -23.83
N LEU A 561 5.32 -4.20 -23.04
CA LEU A 561 6.51 -5.02 -23.26
C LEU A 561 6.73 -5.96 -22.06
N LEU A 562 6.79 -7.26 -22.31
CA LEU A 562 7.00 -8.29 -21.29
C LEU A 562 8.22 -9.12 -21.67
N ILE A 563 9.23 -9.17 -20.79
CA ILE A 563 10.49 -9.86 -21.04
C ILE A 563 10.79 -10.83 -19.88
N ALA A 564 10.61 -12.12 -20.14
CA ALA A 564 10.99 -13.19 -19.22
C ALA A 564 12.32 -13.81 -19.67
N THR A 565 13.38 -13.59 -18.90
CA THR A 565 14.69 -14.22 -19.14
C THR A 565 14.99 -15.31 -18.11
N GLY A 566 15.97 -16.16 -18.40
CA GLY A 566 16.55 -17.10 -17.44
C GLY A 566 15.58 -18.17 -16.92
N SER A 567 15.00 -17.93 -15.74
CA SER A 567 14.05 -18.83 -15.06
C SER A 567 12.76 -18.13 -14.62
N ALA A 568 12.47 -16.96 -15.17
CA ALA A 568 11.24 -16.23 -14.87
C ALA A 568 10.01 -16.95 -15.44
N ASN A 569 8.91 -16.92 -14.69
CA ASN A 569 7.59 -17.34 -15.15
C ASN A 569 6.65 -16.13 -15.06
N MET A 570 6.06 -15.72 -16.18
CA MET A 570 5.11 -14.61 -16.22
C MET A 570 3.74 -15.07 -16.69
N VAL A 571 2.71 -14.71 -15.95
CA VAL A 571 1.32 -14.79 -16.36
C VAL A 571 0.81 -13.37 -16.53
N ALA A 572 0.45 -13.01 -17.76
CA ALA A 572 -0.08 -11.70 -18.10
C ALA A 572 -1.47 -11.83 -18.72
N LYS A 573 -2.44 -11.09 -18.18
CA LYS A 573 -3.80 -10.99 -18.71
C LYS A 573 -4.10 -9.56 -19.11
N VAL A 574 -4.48 -9.35 -20.37
CA VAL A 574 -4.94 -8.07 -20.91
C VAL A 574 -6.41 -8.19 -21.31
N THR A 575 -7.27 -7.39 -20.69
CA THR A 575 -8.72 -7.38 -20.94
C THR A 575 -9.28 -5.99 -21.15
N GLY A 576 -10.41 -5.89 -21.85
CA GLY A 576 -11.23 -4.69 -21.79
C GLY A 576 -12.59 -4.82 -22.49
N THR A 577 -13.04 -3.74 -23.13
CA THR A 577 -14.32 -3.71 -23.84
C THR A 577 -14.10 -3.81 -25.35
N ALA A 578 -14.67 -4.85 -25.99
CA ALA A 578 -14.61 -5.06 -27.44
C ALA A 578 -15.92 -4.67 -28.15
N GLY A 579 -15.81 -4.00 -29.31
CA GLY A 579 -16.92 -3.63 -30.18
C GLY A 579 -16.54 -2.63 -31.27
N ALA A 580 -17.29 -2.60 -32.37
CA ALA A 580 -17.20 -1.50 -33.34
C ALA A 580 -17.86 -0.24 -32.73
N GLY A 581 -17.12 0.87 -32.63
CA GLY A 581 -17.60 2.15 -32.05
C GLY A 581 -17.31 2.36 -30.56
N THR A 582 -16.65 1.42 -29.88
CA THR A 582 -16.04 1.64 -28.55
C THR A 582 -14.64 2.25 -28.69
N GLN A 583 -14.22 3.11 -27.73
CA GLN A 583 -12.87 3.65 -27.70
C GLN A 583 -11.84 2.51 -27.69
N SER A 584 -10.76 2.68 -28.45
CA SER A 584 -9.70 1.68 -28.52
C SER A 584 -8.97 1.60 -27.17
N ILE A 585 -8.48 0.40 -26.83
CA ILE A 585 -7.57 0.19 -25.69
C ILE A 585 -6.15 0.61 -26.10
N PHE A 586 -5.85 0.59 -27.40
CA PHE A 586 -4.60 1.07 -27.99
C PHE A 586 -4.94 2.00 -29.15
N ASP A 587 -4.66 3.29 -29.00
CA ASP A 587 -4.97 4.32 -29.99
C ASP A 587 -3.68 5.03 -30.41
N ASP A 588 -3.29 4.96 -31.68
CA ASP A 588 -2.09 5.65 -32.22
C ASP A 588 -0.75 5.34 -31.51
N VAL A 589 -0.57 4.12 -30.99
CA VAL A 589 0.74 3.62 -30.52
C VAL A 589 1.64 3.48 -31.75
N LYS A 590 2.92 3.88 -31.77
CA LYS A 590 3.76 3.88 -33.01
C LYS A 590 4.42 2.57 -33.46
N LEU A 591 4.47 1.49 -32.66
CA LEU A 591 5.00 0.18 -33.09
C LEU A 591 4.06 -0.99 -32.82
N ASN A 592 4.06 -1.53 -31.59
CA ASN A 592 3.30 -2.74 -31.24
C ASN A 592 2.40 -2.46 -30.02
N ALA A 593 1.19 -2.99 -30.01
CA ALA A 593 0.34 -2.90 -28.82
C ALA A 593 0.88 -3.79 -27.70
N ILE A 594 1.27 -5.03 -28.01
CA ILE A 594 1.80 -5.98 -27.02
C ILE A 594 2.99 -6.74 -27.62
N HIS A 595 4.11 -6.77 -26.91
CA HIS A 595 5.27 -7.60 -27.23
C HIS A 595 5.66 -8.43 -26.01
N ALA A 596 5.63 -9.75 -26.14
CA ALA A 596 6.06 -10.69 -25.12
C ALA A 596 7.25 -11.52 -25.60
N ILE A 597 8.32 -11.58 -24.82
CA ILE A 597 9.58 -12.25 -25.14
C ILE A 597 9.94 -13.22 -24.01
N SER A 598 10.00 -14.51 -24.31
CA SER A 598 10.55 -15.52 -23.38
C SER A 598 11.91 -16.00 -23.87
N GLU A 599 12.97 -15.68 -23.13
CA GLU A 599 14.35 -16.03 -23.49
C GLU A 599 15.02 -16.88 -22.41
N GLY A 600 15.67 -17.99 -22.79
CA GLY A 600 16.51 -18.78 -21.88
C GLY A 600 15.90 -20.10 -21.42
N THR A 601 16.73 -20.95 -20.81
CA THR A 601 16.49 -22.40 -20.71
C THR A 601 15.28 -22.86 -19.90
N SER A 602 14.64 -21.97 -19.15
CA SER A 602 13.46 -22.28 -18.33
C SER A 602 12.54 -21.09 -18.13
N SER A 603 12.60 -20.08 -19.02
CA SER A 603 11.64 -18.99 -19.00
C SER A 603 10.30 -19.46 -19.59
N ASP A 604 9.20 -18.93 -19.06
CA ASP A 604 7.85 -19.18 -19.57
C ASP A 604 7.02 -17.89 -19.50
N ILE A 605 6.28 -17.59 -20.57
CA ILE A 605 5.27 -16.53 -20.57
C ILE A 605 3.91 -17.13 -20.94
N GLN A 606 2.88 -16.80 -20.16
CA GLN A 606 1.48 -17.09 -20.44
C GLN A 606 0.75 -15.78 -20.66
N LEU A 607 0.50 -15.42 -21.92
CA LEU A 607 -0.20 -14.19 -22.30
C LEU A 607 -1.64 -14.50 -22.69
N THR A 608 -2.60 -13.89 -22.00
CA THR A 608 -4.02 -13.92 -22.38
C THR A 608 -4.48 -12.53 -22.79
N VAL A 609 -4.98 -12.39 -24.01
CA VAL A 609 -5.62 -11.18 -24.53
C VAL A 609 -7.07 -11.49 -24.84
N GLU A 610 -7.99 -10.85 -24.13
CA GLU A 610 -9.41 -11.21 -24.17
C GLU A 610 -10.30 -9.96 -24.20
N ASN A 611 -11.28 -9.93 -25.12
CA ASN A 611 -12.25 -8.83 -25.25
C ASN A 611 -11.58 -7.46 -25.50
N THR A 612 -10.49 -7.44 -26.27
CA THR A 612 -9.69 -6.22 -26.50
C THR A 612 -9.96 -5.65 -27.88
N ARG A 613 -10.06 -4.31 -27.99
CA ARG A 613 -9.99 -3.59 -29.28
C ARG A 613 -8.62 -2.97 -29.43
N ILE A 614 -7.93 -3.31 -30.52
CA ILE A 614 -6.61 -2.78 -30.89
C ILE A 614 -6.77 -2.10 -32.25
N LEU A 615 -6.39 -0.82 -32.32
CA LEU A 615 -6.32 -0.04 -33.55
C LEU A 615 -4.85 0.01 -34.00
N GLU A 616 -4.61 -0.01 -35.31
CA GLU A 616 -3.27 -0.04 -35.90
C GLU A 616 -2.34 1.00 -35.31
N THR A 617 -1.11 0.55 -35.15
CA THR A 617 -0.07 1.18 -34.37
C THR A 617 1.10 1.69 -35.24
N GLY A 618 0.82 2.36 -36.36
CA GLY A 618 1.87 2.88 -37.24
C GLY A 618 2.51 1.83 -38.18
N ALA A 619 3.45 2.30 -39.01
CA ALA A 619 3.70 1.78 -40.35
C ALA A 619 4.64 0.56 -40.53
N GLY A 620 4.66 -0.49 -39.68
CA GLY A 620 5.67 -1.54 -39.95
C GLY A 620 5.58 -2.98 -39.45
N ASP A 621 5.12 -3.30 -38.22
CA ASP A 621 5.38 -4.64 -37.66
C ASP A 621 4.11 -5.45 -37.36
N ALA A 622 3.64 -5.46 -36.10
CA ALA A 622 2.46 -6.20 -35.72
C ALA A 622 1.79 -5.67 -34.45
N MET A 623 0.48 -5.87 -34.34
CA MET A 623 -0.26 -5.38 -33.18
C MET A 623 0.10 -6.18 -31.92
N ILE A 624 0.16 -7.52 -32.03
CA ILE A 624 0.65 -8.40 -30.96
C ILE A 624 1.82 -9.24 -31.46
N ILE A 625 2.88 -9.32 -30.67
CA ILE A 625 4.03 -10.20 -30.92
C ILE A 625 4.25 -11.08 -29.68
N MET A 626 4.35 -12.38 -29.88
CA MET A 626 4.87 -13.32 -28.90
C MET A 626 6.09 -14.02 -29.49
N ASN A 627 7.25 -13.85 -28.85
CA ASN A 627 8.49 -14.50 -29.24
C ASN A 627 9.02 -15.42 -28.12
N THR A 628 9.59 -16.55 -28.52
CA THR A 628 10.33 -17.45 -27.63
C THR A 628 11.70 -17.75 -28.24
N ASP A 629 12.76 -17.55 -27.44
CA ASP A 629 14.16 -17.64 -27.84
C ASP A 629 14.96 -18.51 -26.85
N ASN A 630 16.15 -19.01 -27.24
CA ASN A 630 17.14 -19.60 -26.32
C ASN A 630 16.59 -20.68 -25.36
N ALA A 631 15.69 -21.54 -25.84
CA ALA A 631 14.97 -22.59 -25.08
C ALA A 631 13.87 -22.11 -24.10
N GLY A 632 13.39 -20.87 -24.24
CA GLY A 632 12.18 -20.38 -23.56
C GLY A 632 10.92 -21.10 -24.05
N SER A 633 9.87 -21.11 -23.24
CA SER A 633 8.55 -21.63 -23.60
C SER A 633 7.49 -20.54 -23.49
N GLY A 634 6.30 -20.80 -24.01
CA GLY A 634 5.20 -19.87 -23.79
C GLY A 634 3.85 -20.36 -24.25
N ASN A 635 2.82 -19.66 -23.80
CA ASN A 635 1.45 -19.82 -24.21
C ASN A 635 0.87 -18.44 -24.54
N ILE A 636 0.18 -18.33 -25.67
CA ILE A 636 -0.62 -17.16 -26.01
C ILE A 636 -2.07 -17.57 -26.28
N THR A 637 -3.01 -16.88 -25.65
CA THR A 637 -4.44 -16.99 -25.92
C THR A 637 -4.98 -15.63 -26.34
N VAL A 638 -5.46 -15.51 -27.56
CA VAL A 638 -6.12 -14.30 -28.09
C VAL A 638 -7.56 -14.65 -28.44
N THR A 639 -8.52 -14.07 -27.73
CA THR A 639 -9.93 -14.36 -27.98
C THR A 639 -10.86 -13.16 -27.88
N ASN A 640 -11.96 -13.20 -28.64
CA ASN A 640 -13.00 -12.18 -28.67
C ASN A 640 -12.45 -10.75 -28.90
N SER A 641 -11.33 -10.64 -29.60
CA SER A 641 -10.64 -9.36 -29.81
C SER A 641 -10.88 -8.81 -31.22
N TYR A 642 -10.82 -7.49 -31.35
CA TYR A 642 -11.01 -6.76 -32.60
C TYR A 642 -9.72 -6.03 -32.98
N PHE A 643 -9.21 -6.29 -34.17
CA PHE A 643 -8.02 -5.68 -34.74
C PHE A 643 -8.44 -4.86 -35.96
N THR A 644 -8.01 -3.61 -36.05
CA THR A 644 -8.36 -2.72 -37.18
C THR A 644 -7.13 -1.98 -37.68
N ASP A 645 -6.97 -1.88 -38.99
CA ASP A 645 -6.06 -0.94 -39.66
C ASP A 645 -6.86 0.20 -40.31
N ASP A 646 -6.75 1.42 -39.80
CA ASP A 646 -7.46 2.58 -40.36
C ASP A 646 -6.58 3.42 -41.30
N THR A 647 -5.33 3.00 -41.59
CA THR A 647 -4.53 3.69 -42.59
C THR A 647 -5.14 3.53 -43.99
N PRO A 648 -5.25 4.63 -44.77
CA PRO A 648 -5.65 4.54 -46.16
C PRO A 648 -4.62 3.69 -46.92
N ASN A 649 -5.08 2.67 -47.65
CA ASN A 649 -4.36 1.69 -48.51
C ASN A 649 -3.20 2.23 -49.39
N VAL A 650 -2.16 2.83 -48.81
CA VAL A 650 -1.04 3.43 -49.54
C VAL A 650 0.21 2.54 -49.48
N PHE A 651 0.27 1.59 -48.53
CA PHE A 651 1.38 0.63 -48.42
C PHE A 651 1.05 -0.73 -49.07
N PRO A 652 2.03 -1.36 -49.75
CA PRO A 652 1.84 -2.64 -50.45
C PRO A 652 1.75 -3.87 -49.52
N PHE A 653 1.78 -3.69 -48.19
CA PHE A 653 1.62 -4.76 -47.21
C PHE A 653 0.87 -4.23 -45.99
N ALA A 654 -0.19 -4.92 -45.56
CA ALA A 654 -0.87 -4.66 -44.29
C ALA A 654 -0.04 -5.19 -43.10
N PRO A 655 -0.08 -4.54 -41.92
CA PRO A 655 0.54 -5.07 -40.71
C PRO A 655 -0.13 -6.37 -40.26
N ALA A 656 0.60 -7.17 -39.47
CA ALA A 656 0.04 -8.36 -38.87
C ALA A 656 -0.73 -8.01 -37.59
N ALA A 657 -1.96 -8.51 -37.43
CA ALA A 657 -2.69 -8.45 -36.17
C ALA A 657 -1.95 -9.17 -35.04
N LEU A 658 -1.36 -10.31 -35.38
CA LEU A 658 -0.67 -11.16 -34.44
C LEU A 658 0.48 -11.87 -35.15
N ILE A 659 1.64 -11.87 -34.50
CA ILE A 659 2.80 -12.69 -34.82
C ILE A 659 3.09 -13.58 -33.62
N VAL A 660 3.09 -14.89 -33.83
CA VAL A 660 3.59 -15.86 -32.86
C VAL A 660 4.85 -16.49 -33.44
N LYS A 661 5.98 -16.34 -32.74
CA LYS A 661 7.32 -16.71 -33.19
C LYS A 661 8.00 -17.66 -32.19
N ASN A 662 8.50 -18.80 -32.68
CA ASN A 662 9.27 -19.76 -31.88
C ASN A 662 10.66 -20.00 -32.49
N ASP A 663 11.63 -19.23 -32.04
CA ASP A 663 13.05 -19.41 -32.38
C ASP A 663 13.78 -20.23 -31.31
N SER A 664 13.04 -20.86 -30.39
CA SER A 664 13.58 -21.60 -29.26
C SER A 664 13.57 -23.12 -29.50
N SER A 665 14.01 -23.89 -28.50
CA SER A 665 13.76 -25.34 -28.43
C SER A 665 12.60 -25.70 -27.49
N GLY A 666 11.94 -24.71 -26.89
CA GLY A 666 10.80 -24.88 -25.99
C GLY A 666 9.47 -25.04 -26.74
N LEU A 667 8.42 -25.24 -25.95
CA LEU A 667 7.05 -25.39 -26.44
C LEU A 667 6.40 -24.00 -26.54
N LEU A 668 5.84 -23.68 -27.69
CA LEU A 668 4.97 -22.51 -27.87
C LEU A 668 3.55 -22.95 -28.24
N GLU A 669 2.58 -22.62 -27.39
CA GLU A 669 1.17 -22.91 -27.63
C GLU A 669 0.40 -21.62 -27.96
N ALA A 670 -0.42 -21.64 -29.01
CA ALA A 670 -1.23 -20.51 -29.44
C ALA A 670 -2.70 -20.90 -29.57
N THR A 671 -3.59 -20.15 -28.93
CA THR A 671 -5.05 -20.29 -29.08
C THR A 671 -5.62 -18.96 -29.58
N ILE A 672 -6.05 -18.93 -30.83
CA ILE A 672 -6.52 -17.72 -31.53
C ILE A 672 -7.96 -17.98 -31.95
N THR A 673 -8.92 -17.48 -31.18
CA THR A 673 -10.34 -17.84 -31.39
C THR A 673 -11.33 -16.69 -31.29
N ASN A 674 -12.34 -16.68 -32.16
CA ASN A 674 -13.43 -15.70 -32.14
C ASN A 674 -12.95 -14.24 -32.29
N ASN A 675 -11.86 -14.00 -33.02
CA ASN A 675 -11.35 -12.65 -33.25
C ASN A 675 -11.89 -12.08 -34.57
N ASN A 676 -11.94 -10.75 -34.67
CA ASN A 676 -12.21 -10.04 -35.91
C ASN A 676 -10.98 -9.21 -36.28
N ALA A 677 -10.39 -9.49 -37.44
CA ALA A 677 -9.21 -8.85 -37.97
C ALA A 677 -9.58 -8.12 -39.27
N ASP A 678 -9.71 -6.80 -39.21
CA ASP A 678 -10.17 -5.97 -40.31
C ASP A 678 -9.02 -5.11 -40.85
N GLY A 679 -8.60 -5.38 -42.08
CA GLY A 679 -7.50 -4.69 -42.76
C GLY A 679 -6.11 -5.26 -42.46
N VAL A 680 -6.01 -6.31 -41.64
CA VAL A 680 -4.75 -6.86 -41.12
C VAL A 680 -4.63 -8.37 -41.35
N GLN A 681 -3.40 -8.88 -41.32
CA GLN A 681 -3.10 -10.31 -41.51
C GLN A 681 -3.04 -11.07 -40.18
N LEU A 682 -3.36 -12.36 -40.17
CA LEU A 682 -3.01 -13.24 -39.06
C LEU A 682 -1.77 -14.07 -39.42
N LEU A 683 -0.64 -13.80 -38.75
CA LEU A 683 0.65 -14.40 -39.08
C LEU A 683 1.15 -15.33 -37.97
N LEU A 684 1.51 -16.55 -38.33
CA LEU A 684 2.18 -17.51 -37.44
C LEU A 684 3.51 -17.91 -38.05
N LEU A 685 4.58 -17.66 -37.32
CA LEU A 685 5.96 -17.95 -37.71
C LEU A 685 6.53 -19.03 -36.79
N ASN A 686 6.93 -20.14 -37.37
CA ASN A 686 7.82 -21.11 -36.73
C ASN A 686 9.15 -21.08 -37.49
N HIS A 687 9.84 -19.96 -37.34
CA HIS A 687 11.03 -19.62 -38.12
C HIS A 687 12.26 -19.57 -37.22
N ASP A 688 13.45 -19.68 -37.82
CA ASP A 688 14.75 -19.48 -37.20
C ASP A 688 15.36 -18.27 -37.92
N ASP A 689 15.24 -17.06 -37.37
CA ASP A 689 15.81 -15.87 -38.03
C ASP A 689 17.29 -15.72 -37.64
N LEU A 690 18.14 -15.83 -38.65
CA LEU A 690 19.60 -15.84 -38.65
C LEU A 690 20.23 -14.77 -37.72
N GLY A 691 20.53 -15.12 -36.47
CA GLY A 691 21.29 -14.23 -35.57
C GLY A 691 21.82 -14.82 -34.26
N SER A 692 21.09 -15.74 -33.60
CA SER A 692 21.34 -16.08 -32.19
C SER A 692 22.14 -17.38 -31.94
N GLY A 693 22.47 -18.16 -32.97
CA GLY A 693 23.47 -19.24 -32.86
C GLY A 693 23.09 -20.46 -32.00
N GLY A 694 21.81 -20.63 -31.63
CA GLY A 694 21.28 -21.81 -30.94
C GLY A 694 20.55 -22.78 -31.89
N PRO A 695 20.44 -24.09 -31.57
CA PRO A 695 19.64 -25.03 -32.36
C PRO A 695 18.13 -24.80 -32.12
N ALA A 696 17.46 -24.14 -33.08
CA ALA A 696 16.01 -23.90 -33.09
C ALA A 696 15.24 -25.16 -33.53
N ASN A 697 14.76 -25.93 -32.55
CA ASN A 697 14.02 -27.20 -32.75
C ASN A 697 12.68 -27.20 -32.02
N GLY A 698 12.11 -26.02 -31.75
CA GLY A 698 10.91 -25.85 -30.93
C GLY A 698 9.68 -26.51 -31.52
N THR A 699 8.79 -26.96 -30.64
CA THR A 699 7.46 -27.43 -31.03
C THR A 699 6.48 -26.28 -30.89
N THR A 700 5.73 -25.99 -31.95
CA THR A 700 4.66 -24.99 -31.89
C THR A 700 3.32 -25.67 -32.13
N ARG A 701 2.32 -25.36 -31.30
CA ARG A 701 0.96 -25.90 -31.40
C ARG A 701 -0.02 -24.75 -31.48
N ALA A 702 -0.81 -24.67 -32.55
CA ALA A 702 -1.77 -23.59 -32.72
C ALA A 702 -3.19 -24.09 -32.99
N LEU A 703 -4.15 -23.52 -32.28
CA LEU A 703 -5.59 -23.59 -32.57
C LEU A 703 -6.03 -22.23 -33.12
N ILE A 704 -6.48 -22.20 -34.36
CA ILE A 704 -7.01 -21.01 -35.03
C ILE A 704 -8.46 -21.30 -35.41
N SER A 705 -9.42 -20.72 -34.68
CA SER A 705 -10.83 -21.06 -34.94
C SER A 705 -11.83 -19.92 -34.80
N ASN A 706 -12.84 -19.93 -35.67
CA ASN A 706 -13.94 -18.97 -35.64
C ASN A 706 -13.50 -17.50 -35.78
N ASN A 707 -12.34 -17.25 -36.41
CA ASN A 707 -11.89 -15.89 -36.66
C ASN A 707 -12.48 -15.37 -37.97
N ILE A 708 -12.75 -14.07 -38.01
CA ILE A 708 -13.12 -13.31 -39.21
C ILE A 708 -11.89 -12.48 -39.59
N VAL A 709 -11.39 -12.64 -40.82
CA VAL A 709 -10.25 -11.89 -41.34
C VAL A 709 -10.65 -11.21 -42.64
N ASP A 710 -10.65 -9.90 -42.67
CA ASP A 710 -10.90 -9.09 -43.86
C ASP A 710 -9.59 -8.48 -44.35
N VAL A 711 -9.09 -8.95 -45.49
CA VAL A 711 -7.82 -8.51 -46.06
C VAL A 711 -8.08 -7.33 -47.00
N ARG A 712 -7.57 -6.13 -46.65
CA ARG A 712 -7.80 -4.91 -47.45
C ARG A 712 -6.66 -4.50 -48.39
N SER A 713 -5.44 -5.02 -48.19
CA SER A 713 -4.24 -4.64 -48.94
C SER A 713 -3.81 -5.69 -49.99
N GLU A 714 -3.39 -5.22 -51.18
CA GLU A 714 -2.85 -6.10 -52.23
C GLU A 714 -1.53 -6.73 -51.78
N GLY A 715 -1.32 -8.03 -51.99
CA GLY A 715 -0.11 -8.75 -51.56
C GLY A 715 -0.12 -9.25 -50.12
N SER A 716 -1.23 -9.03 -49.40
CA SER A 716 -1.44 -9.53 -48.05
C SER A 716 -2.05 -10.94 -48.01
N ILE A 717 -1.86 -11.65 -46.90
CA ILE A 717 -2.34 -13.02 -46.70
C ILE A 717 -3.26 -13.04 -45.47
N GLY A 718 -4.40 -13.71 -45.58
CA GLY A 718 -5.35 -13.77 -44.46
C GLY A 718 -4.79 -14.51 -43.26
N ILE A 719 -4.44 -15.78 -43.46
CA ILE A 719 -3.74 -16.60 -42.46
C ILE A 719 -2.44 -17.11 -43.07
N ASP A 720 -1.31 -16.72 -42.51
CA ASP A 720 -0.01 -17.10 -43.02
C ASP A 720 0.76 -17.96 -42.01
N ILE A 721 1.21 -19.12 -42.47
CA ILE A 721 1.96 -20.09 -41.67
C ILE A 721 3.31 -20.31 -42.34
N ILE A 722 4.39 -20.00 -41.63
CA ILE A 722 5.76 -20.20 -42.12
C ILE A 722 6.50 -21.15 -41.17
N ALA A 723 7.13 -22.20 -41.70
CA ALA A 723 7.95 -23.14 -40.96
C ALA A 723 9.30 -23.37 -41.68
N SER A 724 10.43 -23.06 -41.03
CA SER A 724 11.76 -23.09 -41.66
C SER A 724 12.88 -23.39 -40.66
N GLU A 725 13.81 -24.30 -41.00
CA GLU A 725 15.10 -24.52 -40.28
C GLU A 725 16.22 -23.74 -40.99
N THR A 726 17.09 -22.99 -40.29
CA THR A 726 18.29 -22.38 -40.93
C THR A 726 19.62 -23.00 -40.48
N GLY A 727 19.59 -23.91 -39.49
CA GLY A 727 20.77 -24.59 -38.93
C GLY A 727 21.19 -25.91 -39.62
N PRO A 728 22.47 -26.32 -39.52
CA PRO A 728 22.98 -27.59 -40.05
C PRO A 728 22.65 -28.82 -39.18
N THR A 729 21.81 -28.67 -38.15
CA THR A 729 21.69 -29.63 -37.03
C THR A 729 20.47 -30.55 -37.05
N GLY A 730 19.81 -30.81 -38.19
CA GLY A 730 19.15 -32.11 -38.43
C GLY A 730 17.98 -32.50 -37.51
N THR A 731 17.42 -31.56 -36.76
CA THR A 731 16.17 -31.74 -36.00
C THR A 731 15.20 -30.67 -36.47
N ALA A 732 14.13 -31.10 -37.12
CA ALA A 732 13.20 -30.19 -37.78
C ALA A 732 12.25 -29.52 -36.78
N PRO A 733 11.88 -28.24 -36.98
CA PRO A 733 10.76 -27.65 -36.26
C PRO A 733 9.48 -28.45 -36.52
N ASP A 734 8.76 -28.80 -35.45
CA ASP A 734 7.49 -29.54 -35.48
C ASP A 734 6.33 -28.56 -35.20
N LEU A 735 5.44 -28.39 -36.18
CA LEU A 735 4.29 -27.50 -36.11
C LEU A 735 3.00 -28.32 -36.15
N SER A 736 2.15 -28.21 -35.14
CA SER A 736 0.84 -28.86 -35.07
C SER A 736 -0.29 -27.83 -35.09
N LEU A 737 -1.13 -27.86 -36.11
CA LEU A 737 -2.12 -26.82 -36.38
C LEU A 737 -3.53 -27.41 -36.42
N THR A 738 -4.48 -26.71 -35.82
CA THR A 738 -5.91 -26.92 -36.00
C THR A 738 -6.51 -25.61 -36.49
N ILE A 739 -6.94 -25.55 -37.75
CA ILE A 739 -7.47 -24.35 -38.40
C ILE A 739 -8.92 -24.63 -38.77
N THR A 740 -9.87 -24.08 -38.02
CA THR A 740 -11.28 -24.47 -38.15
C THR A 740 -12.28 -23.32 -38.14
N ASN A 741 -13.25 -23.34 -39.06
CA ASN A 741 -14.37 -22.40 -39.09
C ASN A 741 -13.97 -20.90 -39.16
N ASN A 742 -12.82 -20.58 -39.75
CA ASN A 742 -12.45 -19.19 -39.99
C ASN A 742 -13.08 -18.69 -41.30
N THR A 743 -13.44 -17.42 -41.35
CA THR A 743 -13.88 -16.74 -42.58
C THR A 743 -12.81 -15.73 -42.97
N VAL A 744 -12.28 -15.86 -44.18
CA VAL A 744 -11.30 -14.93 -44.74
C VAL A 744 -11.87 -14.29 -46.00
N THR A 745 -11.98 -12.98 -46.00
CA THR A 745 -12.39 -12.17 -47.15
C THR A 745 -11.16 -11.56 -47.81
N LEU A 746 -11.04 -11.74 -49.13
CA LEU A 746 -9.95 -11.20 -49.93
C LEU A 746 -10.39 -9.95 -50.70
N PRO A 747 -9.47 -9.00 -50.98
CA PRO A 747 -9.82 -7.73 -51.61
C PRO A 747 -10.19 -7.89 -53.09
N ASP A 748 -10.97 -6.94 -53.60
CA ASP A 748 -11.42 -6.90 -54.99
C ASP A 748 -10.33 -6.39 -55.95
N ASN A 749 -10.32 -6.89 -57.20
CA ASN A 749 -9.48 -6.39 -58.30
C ASN A 749 -7.95 -6.41 -58.07
N VAL A 750 -7.42 -7.50 -57.53
CA VAL A 750 -5.99 -7.62 -57.17
C VAL A 750 -5.05 -7.73 -58.38
N PHE A 751 -3.99 -6.91 -58.43
CA PHE A 751 -2.90 -7.02 -59.42
C PHE A 751 -1.79 -8.02 -59.03
N PHE A 752 -1.66 -8.34 -57.74
CA PHE A 752 -0.68 -9.27 -57.15
C PHE A 752 -1.35 -10.54 -56.59
N PHE A 753 -0.56 -11.59 -56.30
CA PHE A 753 -1.08 -12.81 -55.68
C PHE A 753 -1.50 -12.54 -54.23
N VAL A 754 -2.75 -12.86 -53.88
CA VAL A 754 -3.26 -12.89 -52.50
C VAL A 754 -3.70 -14.30 -52.14
N SER A 755 -3.49 -14.67 -50.87
CA SER A 755 -3.82 -16.01 -50.37
C SER A 755 -4.69 -15.93 -49.12
N GLY A 756 -5.78 -16.70 -49.10
CA GLY A 756 -6.64 -16.79 -47.92
C GLY A 756 -5.97 -17.51 -46.75
N LEU A 757 -5.36 -18.67 -47.04
CA LEU A 757 -4.47 -19.40 -46.15
C LEU A 757 -3.19 -19.78 -46.90
N ARG A 758 -2.02 -19.45 -46.35
CA ARG A 758 -0.73 -19.94 -46.84
C ARG A 758 -0.06 -20.83 -45.81
N ILE A 759 0.47 -21.98 -46.26
CA ILE A 759 1.39 -22.81 -45.46
C ILE A 759 2.68 -23.00 -46.24
N ASN A 760 3.77 -22.43 -45.74
CA ASN A 760 5.10 -22.54 -46.30
C ASN A 760 6.01 -23.35 -45.37
N ALA A 761 6.43 -24.53 -45.80
CA ALA A 761 7.34 -25.40 -45.05
C ALA A 761 8.64 -25.64 -45.83
N THR A 762 9.78 -25.27 -45.25
CA THR A 762 11.10 -25.37 -45.86
C THR A 762 12.08 -26.15 -44.96
N ASN A 763 13.25 -26.54 -45.48
CA ASN A 763 14.40 -27.07 -44.72
C ASN A 763 14.02 -28.07 -43.59
N ASN A 764 13.56 -29.28 -43.95
CA ASN A 764 13.16 -30.36 -43.03
C ASN A 764 11.94 -30.11 -42.14
N ALA A 765 11.39 -28.90 -42.05
CA ALA A 765 10.25 -28.57 -41.18
C ALA A 765 9.07 -29.54 -41.36
N ARG A 766 8.41 -29.89 -40.27
CA ARG A 766 7.24 -30.77 -40.25
C ARG A 766 6.01 -30.01 -39.83
N VAL A 767 5.02 -29.92 -40.71
CA VAL A 767 3.73 -29.28 -40.43
C VAL A 767 2.64 -30.34 -40.47
N ASN A 768 1.96 -30.53 -39.34
CA ASN A 768 0.77 -31.37 -39.23
C ASN A 768 -0.44 -30.45 -39.05
N ALA A 769 -1.30 -30.33 -40.06
CA ALA A 769 -2.44 -29.42 -40.01
C ALA A 769 -3.78 -30.15 -40.20
N GLN A 770 -4.72 -29.87 -39.30
CA GLN A 770 -6.13 -30.20 -39.44
C GLN A 770 -6.87 -28.95 -39.92
N ILE A 771 -7.41 -28.96 -41.13
CA ILE A 771 -8.05 -27.79 -41.75
C ILE A 771 -9.49 -28.16 -42.11
N THR A 772 -10.48 -27.62 -41.41
CA THR A 772 -11.89 -27.96 -41.63
C THR A 772 -12.84 -26.78 -41.46
N GLY A 773 -13.84 -26.65 -42.34
CA GLY A 773 -14.94 -25.68 -42.17
C GLY A 773 -14.58 -24.21 -42.40
N ASN A 774 -13.38 -23.89 -42.90
CA ASN A 774 -12.98 -22.51 -43.22
C ASN A 774 -13.60 -22.04 -44.55
N THR A 775 -13.99 -20.76 -44.60
CA THR A 775 -14.52 -20.08 -45.78
C THR A 775 -13.51 -19.07 -46.29
N PHE A 776 -13.20 -19.11 -47.59
CA PHE A 776 -12.34 -18.13 -48.26
C PHE A 776 -13.17 -17.45 -49.36
N GLU A 777 -13.54 -16.20 -49.14
CA GLU A 777 -14.38 -15.39 -50.02
C GLU A 777 -13.52 -14.44 -50.85
N SER A 778 -13.84 -14.29 -52.13
CA SER A 778 -13.30 -13.23 -52.99
C SER A 778 -14.42 -12.70 -53.88
N ASP A 779 -14.62 -11.38 -53.98
CA ASP A 779 -15.58 -10.81 -54.94
C ASP A 779 -14.97 -10.64 -56.36
N ALA A 780 -13.72 -11.07 -56.54
CA ALA A 780 -12.99 -10.88 -57.79
C ALA A 780 -13.45 -11.84 -58.91
N THR A 781 -13.96 -11.26 -60.00
CA THR A 781 -14.14 -11.93 -61.30
C THR A 781 -12.83 -12.09 -62.11
N GLY A 782 -11.68 -11.79 -61.47
CA GLY A 782 -10.33 -11.79 -62.05
C GLY A 782 -9.41 -12.89 -61.48
N SER A 783 -8.44 -13.33 -62.27
CA SER A 783 -7.63 -14.56 -62.11
C SER A 783 -6.48 -14.51 -61.06
N GLY A 784 -6.60 -13.72 -59.98
CA GLY A 784 -5.44 -13.35 -59.14
C GLY A 784 -5.33 -13.95 -57.73
N GLY A 785 -6.41 -14.50 -57.15
CA GLY A 785 -6.41 -14.96 -55.75
C GLY A 785 -6.38 -16.49 -55.58
N SER A 786 -5.63 -16.98 -54.59
CA SER A 786 -5.66 -18.38 -54.15
C SER A 786 -6.44 -18.50 -52.83
N GLY A 787 -7.41 -19.41 -52.73
CA GLY A 787 -8.10 -19.65 -51.46
C GLY A 787 -7.15 -20.26 -50.42
N ILE A 788 -6.45 -21.31 -50.84
CA ILE A 788 -5.39 -21.95 -50.05
C ILE A 788 -4.14 -22.10 -50.95
N GLU A 789 -2.99 -21.69 -50.43
CA GLU A 789 -1.67 -21.83 -51.02
C GLU A 789 -0.80 -22.72 -50.13
N LEU A 790 -0.22 -23.77 -50.73
CA LEU A 790 0.72 -24.66 -50.06
C LEU A 790 2.06 -24.61 -50.78
N GLN A 791 3.12 -24.32 -50.02
CA GLN A 791 4.50 -24.34 -50.50
C GLN A 791 5.33 -25.33 -49.66
N GLN A 792 5.90 -26.32 -50.33
CA GLN A 792 6.79 -27.31 -49.72
C GLN A 792 8.12 -27.30 -50.46
N LEU A 793 9.23 -27.12 -49.71
CA LEU A 793 10.58 -27.03 -50.26
C LEU A 793 11.55 -27.95 -49.51
N ASN A 794 12.53 -28.47 -50.25
CA ASN A 794 13.59 -29.35 -49.73
C ASN A 794 13.02 -30.65 -49.12
N SER A 795 13.45 -31.03 -47.90
CA SER A 795 13.02 -32.26 -47.22
C SER A 795 11.93 -32.02 -46.17
N SER A 796 11.20 -30.90 -46.24
CA SER A 796 10.06 -30.62 -45.34
C SER A 796 8.89 -31.58 -45.60
N VAL A 797 7.98 -31.69 -44.63
CA VAL A 797 6.77 -32.55 -44.70
C VAL A 797 5.55 -31.74 -44.26
N VAL A 798 4.51 -31.69 -45.11
CA VAL A 798 3.19 -31.13 -44.76
C VAL A 798 2.15 -32.25 -44.78
N ASN A 799 1.61 -32.61 -43.60
CA ASN A 799 0.54 -33.59 -43.45
C ASN A 799 -0.80 -32.88 -43.24
N LEU A 800 -1.76 -33.09 -44.13
CA LEU A 800 -3.12 -32.53 -44.03
C LEU A 800 -4.14 -33.64 -43.73
N ALA A 801 -5.04 -33.42 -42.77
CA ALA A 801 -6.15 -34.33 -42.49
C ALA A 801 -7.48 -33.82 -43.10
N ALA A 802 -8.09 -34.63 -43.97
CA ALA A 802 -9.37 -34.41 -44.67
C ALA A 802 -10.61 -34.57 -43.72
N PRO A 803 -11.79 -33.97 -44.02
CA PRO A 803 -12.27 -33.55 -45.34
C PRO A 803 -12.36 -32.03 -45.54
N PHE A 804 -11.83 -31.55 -46.67
CA PHE A 804 -12.11 -30.22 -47.18
C PHE A 804 -13.61 -30.15 -47.54
N GLY A 805 -14.37 -29.28 -46.89
CA GLY A 805 -15.78 -29.04 -47.21
C GLY A 805 -15.93 -27.97 -48.29
N GLY A 806 -16.77 -28.20 -49.30
CA GLY A 806 -16.99 -27.28 -50.42
C GLY A 806 -16.34 -27.74 -51.73
N GLY A 807 -16.77 -27.21 -52.88
CA GLY A 807 -16.55 -27.72 -54.25
C GLY A 807 -15.12 -28.00 -54.71
N ASN A 808 -14.09 -27.76 -53.89
CA ASN A 808 -12.67 -28.06 -54.15
C ASN A 808 -12.11 -29.27 -53.38
N ALA A 809 -12.96 -30.00 -52.64
CA ALA A 809 -12.57 -31.23 -51.93
C ALA A 809 -11.89 -32.27 -52.84
N ALA A 810 -12.39 -32.42 -54.07
CA ALA A 810 -11.84 -33.36 -55.05
C ALA A 810 -10.45 -32.96 -55.59
N ALA A 811 -10.14 -31.65 -55.62
CA ALA A 811 -8.85 -31.15 -56.09
C ALA A 811 -7.78 -31.24 -54.98
N ALA A 812 -8.16 -30.96 -53.73
CA ALA A 812 -7.29 -31.13 -52.57
C ALA A 812 -6.99 -32.60 -52.29
N ASP A 813 -7.99 -33.49 -52.32
CA ASP A 813 -7.78 -34.94 -52.19
C ASP A 813 -6.93 -35.50 -53.34
N ALA A 814 -7.10 -35.00 -54.57
CA ALA A 814 -6.27 -35.41 -55.72
C ALA A 814 -4.83 -34.89 -55.64
N PHE A 815 -4.62 -33.68 -55.11
CA PHE A 815 -3.29 -33.11 -54.86
C PHE A 815 -2.56 -33.86 -53.74
N LEU A 816 -3.24 -34.13 -52.62
CA LEU A 816 -2.72 -34.95 -51.51
C LEU A 816 -2.37 -36.38 -51.94
N ALA A 817 -3.17 -36.99 -52.81
CA ALA A 817 -2.89 -38.32 -53.37
C ALA A 817 -1.66 -38.35 -54.30
N ALA A 818 -1.28 -37.21 -54.91
CA ALA A 818 -0.12 -37.09 -55.79
C ALA A 818 1.20 -36.78 -55.05
N GLN A 819 1.13 -36.37 -53.78
CA GLN A 819 2.26 -35.92 -52.94
C GLN A 819 3.00 -37.05 -52.21
N ASN A 820 2.60 -38.32 -52.38
CA ASN A 820 3.21 -39.47 -51.69
C ASN A 820 3.70 -40.61 -52.63
N PRO A 821 4.45 -40.38 -53.72
CA PRO A 821 5.29 -41.40 -54.30
C PRO A 821 6.63 -41.41 -53.54
N ALA A 822 6.88 -42.50 -52.81
CA ALA A 822 8.19 -42.77 -52.24
C ALA A 822 9.27 -42.65 -53.33
N SER A 823 10.20 -41.71 -53.16
CA SER A 823 11.30 -41.34 -54.05
C SER A 823 10.95 -40.33 -55.16
N GLU A 824 11.36 -39.07 -55.00
CA GLU A 824 12.38 -38.41 -55.84
C GLU A 824 12.63 -36.93 -55.41
N SER A 825 13.84 -36.44 -55.72
CA SER A 825 14.40 -35.06 -55.80
C SER A 825 13.56 -33.82 -55.35
N PRO A 826 14.18 -32.79 -54.74
CA PRO A 826 13.49 -31.58 -54.26
C PRO A 826 12.79 -30.84 -55.42
N GLY A 827 11.46 -30.92 -55.45
CA GLY A 827 10.61 -30.25 -56.43
C GLY A 827 9.85 -29.09 -55.77
N PHE A 828 9.85 -27.93 -56.41
CA PHE A 828 8.95 -26.81 -56.13
C PHE A 828 7.53 -27.22 -56.53
N ILE A 829 6.65 -27.48 -55.55
CA ILE A 829 5.25 -27.84 -55.81
C ILE A 829 4.35 -26.76 -55.21
N VAL A 830 3.72 -25.98 -56.08
CA VAL A 830 2.65 -25.04 -55.73
C VAL A 830 1.32 -25.69 -56.06
N GLY A 831 0.47 -25.90 -55.05
CA GLY A 831 -0.93 -26.26 -55.23
C GLY A 831 -1.80 -25.04 -54.94
N THR A 832 -2.48 -24.51 -55.95
CA THR A 832 -3.49 -23.46 -55.77
C THR A 832 -4.88 -24.09 -55.77
N PHE A 833 -5.65 -23.89 -54.69
CA PHE A 833 -7.04 -24.31 -54.61
C PHE A 833 -7.96 -23.12 -54.87
N GLY A 834 -8.94 -23.29 -55.76
CA GLY A 834 -9.84 -22.22 -56.16
C GLY A 834 -10.67 -21.65 -55.00
N VAL A 835 -11.19 -20.45 -55.23
CA VAL A 835 -12.18 -19.81 -54.36
C VAL A 835 -13.57 -20.42 -54.58
N GLY A 836 -14.39 -20.48 -53.52
CA GLY A 836 -15.80 -20.89 -53.64
C GLY A 836 -16.63 -19.81 -54.34
N ALA A 837 -17.61 -20.20 -55.15
CA ALA A 837 -18.57 -19.24 -55.71
C ALA A 837 -19.39 -18.57 -54.58
N PRO A 838 -19.78 -17.29 -54.73
CA PRO A 838 -20.45 -16.53 -53.67
C PRO A 838 -21.72 -17.25 -53.20
N VAL A 839 -21.81 -17.48 -51.89
CA VAL A 839 -23.07 -17.90 -51.27
C VAL A 839 -23.86 -16.62 -51.02
N ALA A 840 -24.98 -16.44 -51.73
CA ALA A 840 -25.89 -15.33 -51.47
C ALA A 840 -26.23 -15.28 -49.97
N PRO A 841 -26.25 -14.09 -49.34
CA PRO A 841 -26.41 -13.98 -47.90
C PRO A 841 -27.76 -14.56 -47.49
N THR A 842 -27.76 -15.78 -46.93
CA THR A 842 -28.88 -16.21 -46.11
C THR A 842 -28.75 -15.44 -44.81
N ALA A 843 -29.73 -14.58 -44.54
CA ALA A 843 -29.90 -13.89 -43.28
C ALA A 843 -29.98 -14.93 -42.13
N THR A 844 -28.83 -15.34 -41.60
CA THR A 844 -28.74 -15.93 -40.28
C THR A 844 -28.83 -14.77 -39.32
N THR A 845 -30.00 -14.63 -38.72
CA THR A 845 -30.26 -13.74 -37.59
C THR A 845 -29.09 -13.79 -36.62
N MET A 846 -28.45 -12.64 -36.42
CA MET A 846 -27.59 -12.39 -35.26
C MET A 846 -28.31 -12.91 -34.00
N PRO A 847 -27.62 -13.56 -33.04
CA PRO A 847 -28.18 -13.65 -31.70
C PRO A 847 -28.32 -12.20 -31.22
N SER A 848 -29.56 -11.74 -31.07
CA SER A 848 -29.84 -10.42 -30.52
C SER A 848 -29.14 -10.28 -29.17
N PRO A 849 -28.53 -9.12 -28.87
CA PRO A 849 -28.05 -8.86 -27.53
C PRO A 849 -29.23 -8.98 -26.57
N LEU A 850 -29.01 -9.67 -25.45
CA LEU A 850 -29.94 -9.67 -24.34
C LEU A 850 -30.02 -8.24 -23.81
N VAL A 851 -30.97 -7.46 -24.33
CA VAL A 851 -31.34 -6.15 -23.79
C VAL A 851 -31.97 -6.41 -22.43
N VAL A 852 -31.17 -6.29 -21.37
CA VAL A 852 -31.72 -6.01 -20.05
C VAL A 852 -32.19 -4.56 -20.10
N ALA A 853 -33.51 -4.38 -20.13
CA ALA A 853 -34.14 -3.07 -20.11
C ALA A 853 -33.68 -2.29 -18.85
N PRO A 854 -33.24 -1.03 -18.97
CA PRO A 854 -33.07 -0.17 -17.81
C PRO A 854 -34.46 0.15 -17.22
N PRO A 855 -34.58 0.29 -15.89
CA PRO A 855 -35.83 0.71 -15.29
C PRO A 855 -36.18 2.14 -15.74
N VAL A 856 -37.42 2.30 -16.18
CA VAL A 856 -38.05 3.56 -16.55
C VAL A 856 -37.94 4.55 -15.38
N GLN A 857 -37.26 5.68 -15.59
CA GLN A 857 -37.56 6.93 -14.89
C GLN A 857 -38.09 7.94 -15.91
N ASP A 858 -39.30 8.43 -15.62
CA ASP A 858 -39.99 9.48 -16.36
C ASP A 858 -39.20 10.80 -16.34
N PRO A 859 -39.39 11.68 -17.35
CA PRO A 859 -38.67 12.92 -17.49
C PRO A 859 -39.32 14.03 -16.67
N VAL A 860 -38.57 14.70 -15.80
CA VAL A 860 -38.94 16.02 -15.28
C VAL A 860 -37.75 16.98 -15.37
N ASP A 861 -37.88 17.83 -16.38
CA ASP A 861 -37.63 19.27 -16.37
C ASP A 861 -36.24 19.81 -15.99
N ILE A 862 -35.60 20.36 -17.02
CA ILE A 862 -34.37 21.14 -16.99
C ILE A 862 -34.73 22.59 -16.66
N GLY A 863 -34.44 23.03 -15.45
CA GLY A 863 -34.34 24.44 -15.07
C GLY A 863 -32.87 24.81 -14.83
N PRO A 864 -32.38 25.97 -15.32
CA PRO A 864 -30.95 26.29 -15.32
C PRO A 864 -30.58 27.11 -14.08
N PHE A 865 -29.42 26.87 -13.47
CA PHE A 865 -28.66 27.94 -12.79
C PHE A 865 -27.18 27.55 -12.66
N ALA A 866 -26.33 28.44 -13.16
CA ALA A 866 -24.92 28.61 -12.75
C ALA A 866 -24.85 29.30 -11.37
N PRO A 867 -23.67 29.45 -10.72
CA PRO A 867 -22.34 28.91 -11.04
C PRO A 867 -21.90 27.76 -10.12
#